data_AF-A0A969CYB4-F1
#
_entry.id   AF-A0A969CYB4-F1
#
_cell.length_a   1.000
_cell.length_b   1.000
_cell.length_c   1.000
_cell.angle_alpha   90.00
_cell.angle_beta   90.00
_cell.angle_gamma   90.00
#
_symmetry.space_group_name_H-M   'P 1'
#
loop_
_entity.id
_entity.type
_entity.pdbx_description
1 polymer ?
#
loop_
_entity_poly.entity_id
_entity_poly.type
_entity_poly.pdbx_seq_one_letter_code
_entity_poly.pdbx_strand_id
1 'polypeptide(L)'
;MAENGIEIFLEIGAKPTLTKMGKSCLDNNSNSLWLSSLHPETENWSMLLESLKQLYLRGVEIDWSGFDRDYARQRLALPNYPFQGERYWLDRDLPSPQQFDRASSNIQTQSPTEINLNRNVLAELPGTEKQSFLEFYLCQIIAKIIGANDQKIPADRPLNRLGLDSIMAIELKNNLETCLAVEVKMTLLLQGVTIAQLATEILQEVANAEKDLVLPTISPDPQSRYLPFPLNEIQQAYWMGRTNIFELGNVSTHVYLEFASNLAIDRLERAWNRVILQHEMLRCIILPNGEQKILAEVPPFQIEIIDLRGLDSERVDTQLEAIRSRLAYQVRQLDSYPLFDLCAIRLQDQNYRLCFSIENIIADAASLGSLFRDWHRFDRNPHSEIQPLELSFRDYVLSLNSLEKSSRYQRAWTYWQKRLADLPNAPELPLAKSIATVKQPHFVRRTHKLTPDFWQPLKQKFLDTGLTLSGGLLAAFAEIIALWSKNPRFTITLTTFNRFPIHPQVNQLVGDFTSLNLLAIDYSKTDNFNTRAKQVQLQLWEDLNYSEVSGIGLLRELAKQRNIGTGASFPVVFTSLLGNPQIKDSDRDSPLTWLGEIVWGISQTPQVFLDHQVYEEAGSLIFNWDAVEELFPTGLLDDMFAAYCHLLESLATEKIWQLDRSSQLIPKNQLQKFNAVNSTDLPITEELLDSLFLEQVAKQPQQLAIITSDRSLTYQELCDRAYELSKQLQDLGASSDRLIAVMMEKGWEQVVATLAILLTGAAYLPIDPELPRDRQKYLLEKGEVNLILTQSWLKDNLN
;
A
#
# COMPACT_ATOMS: atom_id res chain seq x y z
N MET A 1 -28.47 22.23 -42.36
CA MET A 1 -27.27 23.09 -42.41
C MET A 1 -26.04 22.29 -42.80
N ALA A 2 -25.66 21.25 -42.04
CA ALA A 2 -24.56 20.36 -42.40
C ALA A 2 -24.75 19.66 -43.77
N GLU A 3 -25.96 19.16 -44.07
CA GLU A 3 -26.29 18.57 -45.39
C GLU A 3 -26.18 19.56 -46.57
N ASN A 4 -26.24 20.87 -46.29
CA ASN A 4 -26.07 21.93 -47.29
C ASN A 4 -24.62 22.44 -47.35
N GLY A 5 -23.66 21.70 -46.77
CA GLY A 5 -22.23 22.04 -46.80
C GLY A 5 -21.79 23.11 -45.78
N ILE A 6 -22.63 23.44 -44.79
CA ILE A 6 -22.23 24.37 -43.72
C ILE A 6 -21.43 23.60 -42.67
N GLU A 7 -20.14 23.87 -42.60
CA GLU A 7 -19.20 23.19 -41.70
C GLU A 7 -19.11 23.82 -40.31
N ILE A 8 -19.57 25.08 -40.14
CA ILE A 8 -19.50 25.80 -38.86
C ILE A 8 -20.81 26.54 -38.60
N PHE A 9 -21.37 26.34 -37.41
CA PHE A 9 -22.47 27.11 -36.86
C PHE A 9 -22.06 27.75 -35.54
N LEU A 10 -22.11 29.08 -35.47
CA LEU A 10 -21.83 29.85 -34.25
C LEU A 10 -23.11 30.56 -33.80
N GLU A 11 -23.63 30.18 -32.64
CA GLU A 11 -24.76 30.86 -32.01
C GLU A 11 -24.27 32.01 -31.15
N ILE A 12 -24.73 33.23 -31.47
CA ILE A 12 -24.39 34.44 -30.73
C ILE A 12 -25.59 34.86 -29.88
N GLY A 13 -25.49 34.69 -28.57
CA GLY A 13 -26.55 35.07 -27.63
C GLY A 13 -26.37 34.47 -26.23
N ALA A 14 -27.05 35.04 -25.23
CA ALA A 14 -26.84 34.69 -23.82
C ALA A 14 -27.24 33.25 -23.43
N LYS A 15 -27.99 32.53 -24.28
CA LYS A 15 -28.43 31.15 -24.05
C LYS A 15 -28.30 30.33 -25.34
N PRO A 16 -27.41 29.33 -25.41
CA PRO A 16 -27.13 28.60 -26.64
C PRO A 16 -28.11 27.44 -26.86
N THR A 17 -29.36 27.79 -27.16
CA THR A 17 -30.45 26.82 -27.27
C THR A 17 -30.37 26.07 -28.60
N LEU A 18 -30.02 26.78 -29.69
CA LEU A 18 -29.91 26.19 -31.02
C LEU A 18 -28.66 25.32 -31.18
N THR A 19 -27.57 25.65 -30.47
CA THR A 19 -26.34 24.86 -30.44
C THR A 19 -26.58 23.51 -29.80
N LYS A 20 -27.30 23.48 -28.67
CA LYS A 20 -27.65 22.23 -27.98
C LYS A 20 -28.57 21.35 -28.82
N MET A 21 -29.61 21.94 -29.42
CA MET A 21 -30.53 21.21 -30.32
C MET A 21 -29.83 20.73 -31.59
N GLY A 22 -28.94 21.54 -32.17
CA GLY A 22 -28.18 21.17 -33.35
C GLY A 22 -27.27 19.96 -33.10
N LYS A 23 -26.51 19.97 -31.99
CA LYS A 23 -25.64 18.85 -31.60
C LYS A 23 -26.40 17.54 -31.36
N SER A 24 -27.61 17.60 -30.80
CA SER A 24 -28.42 16.38 -30.59
C SER A 24 -28.96 15.76 -31.87
N CYS A 25 -29.00 16.51 -32.97
CA CYS A 25 -29.54 16.05 -34.25
C CYS A 25 -28.44 15.63 -35.24
N LEU A 26 -27.17 15.63 -34.85
CA LEU A 26 -26.04 15.26 -35.71
C LEU A 26 -25.53 13.86 -35.33
N ASP A 27 -25.27 13.02 -36.34
CA ASP A 27 -24.59 11.75 -36.15
C ASP A 27 -23.14 11.97 -35.68
N ASN A 28 -22.60 11.07 -34.85
CA ASN A 28 -21.26 11.17 -34.25
C ASN A 28 -20.09 11.31 -35.25
N ASN A 29 -20.33 11.09 -36.55
CA ASN A 29 -19.35 11.24 -37.63
C ASN A 29 -19.49 12.56 -38.44
N SER A 30 -20.33 13.50 -38.00
CA SER A 30 -20.47 14.80 -38.67
C SER A 30 -19.24 15.69 -38.43
N ASN A 31 -18.63 16.19 -39.50
CA ASN A 31 -17.51 17.14 -39.41
C ASN A 31 -17.94 18.58 -39.07
N SER A 32 -19.24 18.83 -38.86
CA SER A 32 -19.78 20.17 -38.63
C SER A 32 -19.61 20.62 -37.17
N LEU A 33 -19.09 21.84 -36.97
CA LEU A 33 -18.76 22.42 -35.67
C LEU A 33 -19.88 23.35 -35.19
N TRP A 34 -20.45 23.07 -34.01
CA TRP A 34 -21.50 23.89 -33.42
C TRP A 34 -20.99 24.54 -32.13
N LEU A 35 -20.84 25.87 -32.16
CA LEU A 35 -20.23 26.67 -31.10
C LEU A 35 -21.20 27.73 -30.58
N SER A 36 -20.99 28.17 -29.34
CA SER A 36 -21.77 29.23 -28.70
C SER A 36 -20.87 30.33 -28.16
N SER A 37 -21.26 31.59 -28.35
CA SER A 37 -20.45 32.72 -27.90
C SER A 37 -20.56 33.04 -26.41
N LEU A 38 -21.66 32.63 -25.75
CA LEU A 38 -21.93 32.89 -24.31
C LEU A 38 -22.69 31.71 -23.68
N HIS A 39 -22.53 31.49 -22.37
CA HIS A 39 -23.29 30.51 -21.60
C HIS A 39 -23.61 31.04 -20.18
N PRO A 40 -24.80 30.82 -19.60
CA PRO A 40 -25.20 31.42 -18.32
C PRO A 40 -24.38 30.99 -17.09
N GLU A 41 -23.73 29.83 -17.15
CA GLU A 41 -23.05 29.17 -16.02
C GLU A 41 -21.51 29.13 -16.16
N THR A 42 -20.97 29.80 -17.19
CA THR A 42 -19.53 29.80 -17.49
C THR A 42 -19.07 31.24 -17.64
N GLU A 43 -17.85 31.55 -17.18
CA GLU A 43 -17.31 32.89 -17.31
C GLU A 43 -17.24 33.28 -18.81
N ASN A 44 -17.93 34.37 -19.18
CA ASN A 44 -18.21 34.74 -20.58
C ASN A 44 -16.93 34.79 -21.44
N TRP A 45 -15.82 35.22 -20.84
CA TRP A 45 -14.54 35.37 -21.54
C TRP A 45 -13.88 34.02 -21.86
N SER A 46 -13.88 33.08 -20.91
CA SER A 46 -13.31 31.74 -21.08
C SER A 46 -14.07 30.93 -22.13
N MET A 47 -15.41 31.03 -22.15
CA MET A 47 -16.24 30.37 -23.17
C MET A 47 -16.01 30.96 -24.57
N LEU A 48 -15.83 32.28 -24.64
CA LEU A 48 -15.59 32.97 -25.90
C LEU A 48 -14.19 32.66 -26.44
N LEU A 49 -13.18 32.60 -25.58
CA LEU A 49 -11.83 32.14 -25.92
C LEU A 49 -11.81 30.68 -26.39
N GLU A 50 -12.53 29.77 -25.73
CA GLU A 50 -12.61 28.38 -26.17
C GLU A 50 -13.31 28.28 -27.54
N SER A 51 -14.40 29.03 -27.77
CA SER A 51 -15.05 29.09 -29.08
C SER A 51 -14.13 29.64 -30.16
N LEU A 52 -13.37 30.72 -29.90
CA LEU A 52 -12.39 31.27 -30.85
C LEU A 52 -11.23 30.29 -31.11
N LYS A 53 -10.76 29.57 -30.09
CA LYS A 53 -9.76 28.50 -30.24
C LYS A 53 -10.28 27.38 -31.15
N GLN A 54 -11.51 26.93 -30.95
CA GLN A 54 -12.09 25.86 -31.78
C GLN A 54 -12.28 26.33 -33.24
N LEU A 55 -12.64 27.61 -33.47
CA LEU A 55 -12.68 28.20 -34.80
C LEU A 55 -11.29 28.28 -35.45
N TYR A 56 -10.29 28.74 -34.71
CA TYR A 56 -8.91 28.84 -35.18
C TYR A 56 -8.31 27.48 -35.55
N LEU A 57 -8.53 26.44 -34.72
CA LEU A 57 -8.10 25.07 -35.02
C LEU A 57 -8.78 24.47 -36.27
N ARG A 58 -9.94 25.01 -36.66
CA ARG A 58 -10.62 24.67 -37.91
C ARG A 58 -10.21 25.55 -39.09
N GLY A 59 -9.18 26.38 -38.92
CA GLY A 59 -8.62 27.22 -39.98
C GLY A 59 -9.39 28.52 -40.23
N VAL A 60 -10.33 28.89 -39.34
CA VAL A 60 -10.98 30.20 -39.42
C VAL A 60 -10.01 31.27 -38.95
N GLU A 61 -9.75 32.26 -39.79
CA GLU A 61 -8.88 33.38 -39.44
C GLU A 61 -9.57 34.29 -38.42
N ILE A 62 -8.94 34.47 -37.26
CA ILE A 62 -9.45 35.32 -36.16
C ILE A 62 -8.62 36.60 -36.11
N ASP A 63 -9.28 37.76 -36.15
CA ASP A 63 -8.62 39.05 -35.90
C ASP A 63 -8.33 39.22 -34.40
N TRP A 64 -7.25 38.58 -33.96
CA TRP A 64 -6.79 38.67 -32.58
C TRP A 64 -6.45 40.10 -32.16
N SER A 65 -5.99 40.93 -33.11
CA SER A 65 -5.60 42.33 -32.86
C SER A 65 -6.79 43.26 -32.62
N GLY A 66 -7.95 42.92 -33.18
CA GLY A 66 -9.24 43.53 -32.85
C GLY A 66 -9.83 42.96 -31.57
N PHE A 67 -9.71 41.63 -31.37
CA PHE A 67 -10.31 40.92 -30.24
C PHE A 67 -9.77 41.36 -28.88
N ASP A 68 -8.48 41.65 -28.76
CA ASP A 68 -7.83 41.99 -27.50
C ASP A 68 -7.47 43.48 -27.35
N ARG A 69 -7.95 44.32 -28.28
CA ARG A 69 -7.57 45.75 -28.41
C ARG A 69 -7.76 46.55 -27.12
N ASP A 70 -8.77 46.22 -26.33
CA ASP A 70 -9.15 46.94 -25.12
C ASP A 70 -8.66 46.28 -23.81
N TYR A 71 -7.86 45.20 -23.90
CA TYR A 71 -7.31 44.49 -22.73
C TYR A 71 -5.88 44.96 -22.40
N ALA A 72 -5.63 45.28 -21.13
CA ALA A 72 -4.32 45.66 -20.64
C ALA A 72 -3.35 44.47 -20.69
N ARG A 73 -2.35 44.51 -21.59
CA ARG A 73 -1.35 43.43 -21.72
C ARG A 73 -0.20 43.61 -20.73
N GLN A 74 0.13 42.55 -19.98
CA GLN A 74 1.35 42.47 -19.19
C GLN A 74 2.44 41.76 -20.01
N ARG A 75 3.61 42.39 -20.18
CA ARG A 75 4.77 41.76 -20.84
C ARG A 75 5.56 40.96 -19.83
N LEU A 76 5.72 39.66 -20.07
CA LEU A 76 6.61 38.78 -19.33
C LEU A 76 7.73 38.32 -20.25
N ALA A 77 8.97 38.43 -19.79
CA ALA A 77 10.14 37.92 -20.51
C ALA A 77 10.32 36.44 -20.19
N LEU A 78 10.37 35.60 -21.23
CA LEU A 78 10.67 34.17 -21.10
C LEU A 78 12.16 33.93 -21.41
N PRO A 79 12.85 33.06 -20.65
CA PRO A 79 14.25 32.73 -20.91
C PRO A 79 14.39 31.78 -22.12
N ASN A 80 15.44 32.00 -22.93
CA ASN A 80 15.57 31.40 -24.26
C ASN A 80 16.39 30.09 -24.35
N TYR A 81 16.97 29.50 -23.29
CA TYR A 81 17.57 28.14 -23.37
C TYR A 81 17.96 27.53 -21.98
N PRO A 82 18.07 26.18 -21.80
CA PRO A 82 18.05 25.51 -20.50
C PRO A 82 19.40 25.19 -19.81
N PHE A 83 20.56 25.70 -20.24
CA PHE A 83 21.86 25.31 -19.62
C PHE A 83 22.88 26.46 -19.46
N GLN A 84 22.61 27.43 -18.58
CA GLN A 84 23.61 28.43 -18.20
C GLN A 84 23.78 28.47 -16.67
N GLY A 85 24.95 28.00 -16.21
CA GLY A 85 25.30 27.90 -14.79
C GLY A 85 25.88 29.20 -14.23
N GLU A 86 25.03 30.17 -13.89
CA GLU A 86 25.42 31.32 -13.06
C GLU A 86 24.63 31.38 -11.76
N ARG A 87 25.32 31.76 -10.67
CA ARG A 87 24.72 32.04 -9.37
C ARG A 87 24.44 33.54 -9.27
N TYR A 88 23.26 33.90 -8.81
CA TYR A 88 22.91 35.28 -8.45
C TYR A 88 22.85 35.44 -6.93
N TRP A 89 23.39 36.54 -6.43
CA TRP A 89 23.25 36.98 -5.04
C TRP A 89 22.00 37.86 -4.89
N LEU A 90 21.28 37.71 -3.79
CA LEU A 90 20.17 38.60 -3.43
C LEU A 90 20.73 39.93 -2.93
N ASP A 91 20.54 40.99 -3.70
CA ASP A 91 20.76 42.36 -3.22
C ASP A 91 19.77 42.66 -2.09
N ARG A 92 20.34 42.95 -0.91
CA ARG A 92 19.62 43.47 0.25
C ARG A 92 19.43 44.97 0.06
N ASP A 93 18.18 45.40 -0.05
CA ASP A 93 17.77 46.71 0.44
C ASP A 93 16.92 46.53 1.71
N LEU A 94 17.58 46.76 2.85
CA LEU A 94 16.93 46.95 4.14
C LEU A 94 16.46 48.41 4.24
N PRO A 95 15.24 48.70 4.70
CA PRO A 95 14.99 49.96 5.38
C PRO A 95 15.59 49.91 6.79
N SER A 96 16.29 50.98 7.14
CA SER A 96 16.94 51.23 8.44
C SER A 96 15.96 51.25 9.62
N PRO A 97 16.43 51.00 10.86
CA PRO A 97 15.58 50.67 12.01
C PRO A 97 14.93 51.90 12.62
N GLN A 98 13.60 51.92 12.68
CA GLN A 98 12.88 52.74 13.66
C GLN A 98 12.74 51.95 14.96
N GLN A 99 13.31 52.53 16.02
CA GLN A 99 13.18 52.07 17.40
C GLN A 99 11.70 51.91 17.76
N PHE A 100 11.27 50.69 18.10
CA PHE A 100 10.03 50.49 18.83
C PHE A 100 10.35 50.36 20.32
N ASP A 101 9.86 51.37 21.04
CA ASP A 101 9.80 51.45 22.48
C ASP A 101 9.08 50.24 23.07
N ARG A 102 9.66 49.68 24.14
CA ARG A 102 8.98 48.73 25.02
C ARG A 102 7.91 49.49 25.82
N ALA A 103 6.66 49.43 25.36
CA ALA A 103 5.51 49.78 26.18
C ALA A 103 4.71 48.51 26.49
N SER A 104 4.75 48.16 27.77
CA SER A 104 4.02 47.11 28.44
C SER A 104 2.51 47.18 28.15
N SER A 105 1.92 46.07 27.72
CA SER A 105 0.49 45.82 27.92
C SER A 105 0.32 44.48 28.64
N ASN A 106 0.00 44.60 29.93
CA ASN A 106 -0.50 43.52 30.76
C ASN A 106 -1.79 42.99 30.12
N ILE A 107 -1.75 41.81 29.50
CA ILE A 107 -2.95 41.00 29.32
C ILE A 107 -2.92 39.95 30.42
N GLN A 108 -3.83 40.14 31.38
CA GLN A 108 -4.10 39.21 32.45
C GLN A 108 -4.44 37.84 31.87
N THR A 109 -3.71 36.84 32.36
CA THR A 109 -4.00 35.42 32.24
C THR A 109 -5.42 35.10 32.71
N GLN A 110 -6.28 34.68 31.78
CA GLN A 110 -7.43 33.85 32.07
C GLN A 110 -7.19 32.46 31.47
N SER A 111 -7.48 31.43 32.26
CA SER A 111 -7.41 30.02 31.89
C SER A 111 -8.26 29.71 30.63
N PRO A 112 -7.91 28.69 29.84
CA PRO A 112 -8.35 28.60 28.44
C PRO A 112 -9.80 28.14 28.31
N THR A 113 -10.67 29.03 27.85
CA THR A 113 -11.90 28.68 27.14
C THR A 113 -11.51 28.05 25.80
N GLU A 114 -12.09 26.90 25.44
CA GLU A 114 -11.86 26.22 24.16
C GLU A 114 -11.99 27.20 22.98
N ILE A 115 -10.90 27.39 22.22
CA ILE A 115 -10.93 28.21 21.02
C ILE A 115 -11.61 27.41 19.91
N ASN A 116 -12.82 27.82 19.54
CA ASN A 116 -13.57 27.20 18.48
C ASN A 116 -13.20 27.84 17.12
N LEU A 117 -12.22 27.26 16.42
CA LEU A 117 -11.85 27.70 15.07
C LEU A 117 -12.95 27.30 14.08
N ASN A 118 -13.48 28.29 13.37
CA ASN A 118 -14.23 28.06 12.14
C ASN A 118 -13.89 29.12 11.08
N ARG A 119 -14.23 28.83 9.82
CA ARG A 119 -13.94 29.72 8.68
C ARG A 119 -14.47 31.15 8.88
N ASN A 120 -15.63 31.33 9.52
CA ASN A 120 -16.23 32.66 9.73
C ASN A 120 -15.43 33.47 10.77
N VAL A 121 -15.06 32.85 11.89
CA VAL A 121 -14.19 33.46 12.92
C VAL A 121 -12.86 33.88 12.31
N LEU A 122 -12.27 33.03 11.46
CA LEU A 122 -11.02 33.35 10.78
C LEU A 122 -11.19 34.47 9.72
N ALA A 123 -12.37 34.58 9.10
CA ALA A 123 -12.67 35.62 8.12
C ALA A 123 -12.79 37.01 8.76
N GLU A 124 -13.36 37.10 9.96
CA GLU A 124 -13.61 38.34 10.71
C GLU A 124 -12.35 38.99 11.31
N LEU A 125 -11.25 38.25 11.44
CA LEU A 125 -10.00 38.77 11.98
C LEU A 125 -9.24 39.69 10.97
N PRO A 126 -8.53 40.74 11.43
CA PRO A 126 -7.61 41.51 10.59
C PRO A 126 -6.49 40.64 9.98
N GLY A 127 -6.02 40.98 8.78
CA GLY A 127 -5.04 40.15 8.04
C GLY A 127 -3.76 39.82 8.81
N THR A 128 -3.25 40.75 9.64
CA THR A 128 -2.08 40.54 10.51
C THR A 128 -2.37 39.65 11.72
N GLU A 129 -3.63 39.57 12.16
CA GLU A 129 -4.06 38.76 13.31
C GLU A 129 -4.44 37.33 12.92
N LYS A 130 -4.86 37.10 11.66
CA LYS A 130 -5.19 35.76 11.13
C LYS A 130 -4.06 34.75 11.29
N GLN A 131 -2.84 35.16 10.92
CA GLN A 131 -1.64 34.32 11.03
C GLN A 131 -1.38 33.93 12.49
N SER A 132 -1.33 34.92 13.39
CA SER A 132 -1.03 34.68 14.80
C SER A 132 -2.09 33.82 15.50
N PHE A 133 -3.37 34.02 15.14
CA PHE A 133 -4.47 33.21 15.66
C PHE A 133 -4.39 31.76 15.17
N LEU A 134 -4.13 31.54 13.88
CA LEU A 134 -4.02 30.21 13.32
C LEU A 134 -2.78 29.47 13.85
N GLU A 135 -1.64 30.13 14.00
CA GLU A 135 -0.46 29.58 14.66
C GLU A 135 -0.77 29.14 16.10
N PHE A 136 -1.47 29.98 16.87
CA PHE A 136 -1.88 29.65 18.23
C PHE A 136 -2.80 28.42 18.26
N TYR A 137 -3.80 28.38 17.38
CA TYR A 137 -4.71 27.24 17.26
C TYR A 137 -3.96 25.95 16.86
N LEU A 138 -3.08 26.03 15.86
CA LEU A 138 -2.27 24.91 15.41
C LEU A 138 -1.39 24.37 16.54
N CYS A 139 -0.74 25.25 17.31
CA CYS A 139 0.02 24.83 18.49
C CYS A 139 -0.84 24.09 19.50
N GLN A 140 -2.07 24.55 19.78
CA GLN A 140 -3.00 23.90 20.71
C GLN A 140 -3.47 22.54 20.20
N ILE A 141 -3.94 22.45 18.95
CA ILE A 141 -4.45 21.18 18.41
C ILE A 141 -3.34 20.16 18.22
N ILE A 142 -2.15 20.57 17.78
CA ILE A 142 -1.00 19.68 17.65
C ILE A 142 -0.57 19.19 19.04
N ALA A 143 -0.49 20.07 20.04
CA ALA A 143 -0.21 19.67 21.42
C ALA A 143 -1.20 18.64 21.93
N LYS A 144 -2.49 18.82 21.61
CA LYS A 144 -3.55 17.86 21.94
C LYS A 144 -3.35 16.50 21.27
N ILE A 145 -3.11 16.48 19.96
CA ILE A 145 -2.95 15.25 19.17
C ILE A 145 -1.70 14.47 19.62
N ILE A 146 -0.58 15.16 19.86
CA ILE A 146 0.66 14.49 20.27
C ILE A 146 0.67 14.12 21.77
N GLY A 147 -0.31 14.58 22.55
CA GLY A 147 -0.42 14.33 23.99
C GLY A 147 0.48 15.23 24.85
N ALA A 148 0.88 16.40 24.35
CA ALA A 148 1.73 17.38 25.03
C ALA A 148 0.94 18.59 25.55
N ASN A 149 -0.24 18.34 26.16
CA ASN A 149 -1.24 19.35 26.54
C ASN A 149 -0.70 20.53 27.39
N ASP A 150 0.37 20.32 28.16
CA ASP A 150 0.96 21.32 29.05
C ASP A 150 2.23 22.01 28.48
N GLN A 151 2.65 21.65 27.26
CA GLN A 151 3.89 22.18 26.66
C GLN A 151 3.61 23.26 25.62
N LYS A 152 4.30 24.41 25.73
CA LYS A 152 4.33 25.41 24.65
C LYS A 152 5.15 24.87 23.49
N ILE A 153 4.46 24.54 22.39
CA ILE A 153 5.10 24.19 21.13
C ILE A 153 5.50 25.48 20.40
N PRO A 154 6.79 25.67 20.05
CA PRO A 154 7.23 26.86 19.33
C PRO A 154 6.86 26.74 17.84
N ALA A 155 6.35 27.82 17.26
CA ALA A 155 5.74 27.80 15.92
C ALA A 155 6.75 27.62 14.78
N ASP A 156 8.04 27.86 15.05
CA ASP A 156 9.16 27.71 14.13
C ASP A 156 9.73 26.28 14.09
N ARG A 157 9.23 25.37 14.93
CA ARG A 157 9.67 23.97 14.92
C ARG A 157 9.01 23.18 13.79
N PRO A 158 9.77 22.40 13.01
CA PRO A 158 9.23 21.50 11.99
C PRO A 158 8.26 20.45 12.55
N LEU A 159 7.12 20.24 11.89
CA LEU A 159 6.06 19.31 12.32
C LEU A 159 6.58 17.87 12.49
N ASN A 160 7.40 17.39 11.56
CA ASN A 160 8.00 16.06 11.61
C ASN A 160 8.99 15.86 12.78
N ARG A 161 9.42 16.95 13.44
CA ARG A 161 10.26 16.92 14.65
C ARG A 161 9.45 17.03 15.94
N LEU A 162 8.11 17.11 15.85
CA LEU A 162 7.18 17.12 16.98
C LEU A 162 6.65 15.73 17.34
N GLY A 163 7.09 14.69 16.62
CA GLY A 163 6.60 13.32 16.84
C GLY A 163 5.22 13.07 16.22
N LEU A 164 4.83 13.85 15.22
CA LEU A 164 3.63 13.63 14.43
C LEU A 164 3.84 12.41 13.51
N ASP A 165 3.07 11.35 13.71
CA ASP A 165 3.04 10.19 12.81
C ASP A 165 1.93 10.29 11.75
N SER A 166 1.81 9.26 10.91
CA SER A 166 0.82 9.24 9.82
C SER A 166 -0.64 9.19 10.32
N ILE A 167 -0.93 8.54 11.44
CA ILE A 167 -2.29 8.48 12.03
C ILE A 167 -2.64 9.86 12.60
N MET A 168 -1.73 10.45 13.37
CA MET A 168 -1.89 11.80 13.91
C MET A 168 -2.04 12.86 12.82
N ALA A 169 -1.32 12.72 11.70
CA ALA A 169 -1.45 13.62 10.57
C ALA A 169 -2.83 13.51 9.88
N ILE A 170 -3.41 12.32 9.79
CA ILE A 170 -4.79 12.13 9.30
C ILE A 170 -5.78 12.81 10.24
N GLU A 171 -5.61 12.65 11.56
CA GLU A 171 -6.46 13.33 12.56
C GLU A 171 -6.34 14.86 12.44
N LEU A 172 -5.12 15.39 12.34
CA LEU A 172 -4.88 16.82 12.16
C LEU A 172 -5.51 17.34 10.86
N LYS A 173 -5.29 16.64 9.74
CA LYS A 173 -5.92 16.94 8.45
C LYS A 173 -7.42 17.03 8.60
N ASN A 174 -8.06 15.96 9.09
CA ASN A 174 -9.52 15.91 9.17
C ASN A 174 -10.09 17.02 10.07
N ASN A 175 -9.44 17.35 11.18
CA ASN A 175 -9.87 18.47 12.04
C ASN A 175 -9.77 19.81 11.31
N LEU A 176 -8.65 20.08 10.64
CA LEU A 176 -8.44 21.34 9.91
C LEU A 176 -9.43 21.50 8.75
N GLU A 177 -9.61 20.46 7.95
CA GLU A 177 -10.55 20.49 6.82
C GLU A 177 -12.00 20.65 7.30
N THR A 178 -12.37 20.06 8.44
CA THR A 178 -13.71 20.22 9.03
C THR A 178 -13.94 21.64 9.54
N CYS A 179 -12.97 22.22 10.26
CA CYS A 179 -13.10 23.57 10.82
C CYS A 179 -13.06 24.68 9.77
N LEU A 180 -12.22 24.52 8.74
CA LEU A 180 -11.88 25.59 7.79
C LEU A 180 -12.49 25.40 6.40
N ALA A 181 -13.04 24.22 6.10
CA ALA A 181 -13.52 23.85 4.76
C ALA A 181 -12.45 24.05 3.68
N VAL A 182 -11.21 23.69 3.97
CA VAL A 182 -10.07 23.72 3.03
C VAL A 182 -9.57 22.31 2.78
N GLU A 183 -8.73 22.14 1.76
CA GLU A 183 -7.96 20.93 1.56
C GLU A 183 -6.62 21.04 2.28
N VAL A 184 -6.23 20.00 3.03
CA VAL A 184 -4.89 19.92 3.64
C VAL A 184 -4.20 18.65 3.17
N LYS A 185 -3.14 18.80 2.39
CA LYS A 185 -2.39 17.66 1.85
C LYS A 185 -1.52 17.01 2.93
N MET A 186 -1.47 15.67 2.95
CA MET A 186 -0.63 14.88 3.86
C MET A 186 0.87 15.21 3.72
N THR A 187 1.32 15.50 2.49
CA THR A 187 2.69 15.95 2.22
C THR A 187 3.03 17.22 2.98
N LEU A 188 2.12 18.19 3.06
CA LEU A 188 2.31 19.42 3.83
C LEU A 188 2.51 19.12 5.32
N LEU A 189 1.77 18.17 5.89
CA LEU A 189 1.86 17.83 7.31
C LEU A 189 3.11 17.02 7.67
N LEU A 190 3.66 16.24 6.74
CA LEU A 190 4.73 15.26 7.03
C LEU A 190 6.09 15.59 6.41
N GLN A 191 6.17 16.52 5.44
CA GLN A 191 7.41 16.91 4.76
C GLN A 191 8.29 17.89 5.57
N GLY A 192 7.91 18.21 6.80
CA GLY A 192 8.74 18.97 7.74
C GLY A 192 8.62 20.49 7.66
N VAL A 193 7.47 21.01 7.21
CA VAL A 193 7.15 22.44 7.35
C VAL A 193 7.00 22.82 8.82
N THR A 194 7.22 24.09 9.16
CA THR A 194 6.97 24.62 10.50
C THR A 194 5.49 24.91 10.71
N ILE A 195 5.04 25.09 11.96
CA ILE A 195 3.66 25.48 12.25
C ILE A 195 3.31 26.84 11.61
N ALA A 196 4.25 27.79 11.62
CA ALA A 196 4.08 29.09 10.97
C ALA A 196 3.94 28.98 9.44
N GLN A 197 4.70 28.07 8.81
CA GLN A 197 4.56 27.77 7.39
C GLN A 197 3.21 27.10 7.10
N LEU A 198 2.81 26.11 7.91
CA LEU A 198 1.50 25.47 7.81
C LEU A 198 0.36 26.49 7.91
N ALA A 199 0.44 27.43 8.86
CA ALA A 199 -0.54 28.51 8.98
C ALA A 199 -0.63 29.37 7.71
N THR A 200 0.52 29.75 7.14
CA THR A 200 0.59 30.52 5.90
C THR A 200 -0.10 29.80 4.74
N GLU A 201 0.22 28.52 4.55
CA GLU A 201 -0.35 27.69 3.46
C GLU A 201 -1.87 27.50 3.64
N ILE A 202 -2.33 27.22 4.86
CA ILE A 202 -3.76 27.11 5.16
C ILE A 202 -4.48 28.42 4.86
N LEU A 203 -3.91 29.58 5.18
CA LEU A 203 -4.56 30.87 4.89
C LEU A 203 -4.70 31.12 3.38
N GLN A 204 -3.73 30.68 2.57
CA GLN A 204 -3.83 30.74 1.11
C GLN A 204 -4.95 29.83 0.60
N GLU A 205 -5.05 28.62 1.14
CA GLU A 205 -6.14 27.70 0.79
C GLU A 205 -7.51 28.23 1.23
N VAL A 206 -7.65 28.81 2.43
CA VAL A 206 -8.92 29.42 2.89
C VAL A 206 -9.40 30.52 1.95
N ALA A 207 -8.48 31.29 1.35
CA ALA A 207 -8.81 32.34 0.39
C ALA A 207 -9.34 31.78 -0.95
N ASN A 208 -8.88 30.58 -1.33
CA ASN A 208 -9.22 29.92 -2.60
C ASN A 208 -10.31 28.84 -2.46
N ALA A 209 -10.66 28.44 -1.23
CA ALA A 209 -11.46 27.25 -0.98
C ALA A 209 -12.94 27.38 -1.36
N GLU A 210 -13.43 26.37 -2.06
CA GLU A 210 -14.86 26.10 -2.26
C GLU A 210 -15.54 25.68 -0.93
N LYS A 211 -16.86 25.85 -0.83
CA LYS A 211 -17.60 25.59 0.44
C LYS A 211 -17.92 24.11 0.69
N ASP A 212 -17.55 23.22 -0.22
CA ASP A 212 -18.10 21.85 -0.27
C ASP A 212 -17.18 20.77 0.34
N LEU A 213 -16.18 21.10 1.17
CA LEU A 213 -15.23 20.12 1.74
C LEU A 213 -15.55 19.65 3.17
N VAL A 214 -16.68 20.05 3.74
CA VAL A 214 -17.02 19.79 5.15
C VAL A 214 -17.53 18.36 5.37
N LEU A 215 -17.03 17.68 6.41
CA LEU A 215 -17.54 16.37 6.82
C LEU A 215 -18.95 16.50 7.42
N PRO A 216 -19.83 15.49 7.23
CA PRO A 216 -21.16 15.51 7.83
C PRO A 216 -21.08 15.45 9.36
N THR A 217 -21.87 16.26 10.05
CA THR A 217 -21.96 16.20 11.52
C THR A 217 -22.86 15.06 11.97
N ILE A 218 -22.50 14.33 13.03
CA ILE A 218 -23.41 13.35 13.64
C ILE A 218 -24.27 14.03 14.70
N SER A 219 -25.58 13.77 14.66
CA SER A 219 -26.49 14.03 15.77
C SER A 219 -26.79 12.69 16.48
N PRO A 220 -26.45 12.52 17.77
CA PRO A 220 -26.78 11.31 18.52
C PRO A 220 -28.29 11.05 18.50
N ASP A 221 -28.70 9.78 18.42
CA ASP A 221 -30.11 9.35 18.53
C ASP A 221 -30.32 8.40 19.72
N PRO A 222 -30.47 8.93 20.95
CA PRO A 222 -30.65 8.12 22.14
C PRO A 222 -31.90 7.25 22.13
N GLN A 223 -32.96 7.63 21.39
CA GLN A 223 -34.22 6.90 21.36
C GLN A 223 -34.11 5.59 20.58
N SER A 224 -33.29 5.59 19.53
CA SER A 224 -33.07 4.42 18.67
C SER A 224 -31.79 3.64 19.00
N ARG A 225 -31.12 3.95 20.12
CA ARG A 225 -29.78 3.46 20.47
C ARG A 225 -29.61 1.93 20.40
N TYR A 226 -30.65 1.19 20.78
CA TYR A 226 -30.65 -0.27 20.85
C TYR A 226 -31.39 -0.95 19.68
N LEU A 227 -31.76 -0.20 18.65
CA LEU A 227 -32.30 -0.77 17.41
C LEU A 227 -31.18 -1.42 16.60
N PRO A 228 -31.47 -2.51 15.85
CA PRO A 228 -30.53 -3.06 14.87
C PRO A 228 -30.03 -2.00 13.89
N PHE A 229 -28.79 -2.18 13.44
CA PHE A 229 -28.11 -1.30 12.49
C PHE A 229 -27.14 -2.10 11.61
N PRO A 230 -26.77 -1.61 10.41
CA PRO A 230 -25.96 -2.40 9.48
C PRO A 230 -24.53 -2.60 9.99
N LEU A 231 -23.88 -3.65 9.51
CA LEU A 231 -22.41 -3.79 9.60
C LEU A 231 -21.74 -2.79 8.65
N ASN A 232 -20.64 -2.17 9.09
CA ASN A 232 -19.78 -1.40 8.20
C ASN A 232 -19.02 -2.34 7.22
N GLU A 233 -18.30 -1.79 6.24
CA GLU A 233 -17.69 -2.61 5.19
C GLU A 233 -16.70 -3.66 5.69
N ILE A 234 -15.88 -3.32 6.69
CA ILE A 234 -14.89 -4.25 7.25
C ILE A 234 -15.55 -5.33 8.10
N GLN A 235 -16.56 -4.98 8.89
CA GLN A 235 -17.34 -5.94 9.67
C GLN A 235 -18.10 -6.91 8.76
N GLN A 236 -18.61 -6.45 7.61
CA GLN A 236 -19.19 -7.33 6.58
C GLN A 236 -18.15 -8.32 6.03
N ALA A 237 -16.92 -7.85 5.75
CA ALA A 237 -15.84 -8.71 5.28
C ALA A 237 -15.48 -9.79 6.32
N TYR A 238 -15.38 -9.41 7.60
CA TYR A 238 -15.16 -10.35 8.69
C TYR A 238 -16.30 -11.35 8.82
N TRP A 239 -17.55 -10.89 8.80
CA TRP A 239 -18.73 -11.76 8.90
C TRP A 239 -18.79 -12.78 7.75
N MET A 240 -18.50 -12.35 6.53
CA MET A 240 -18.44 -13.24 5.35
C MET A 240 -17.24 -14.20 5.40
N GLY A 241 -16.07 -13.74 5.88
CA GLY A 241 -14.84 -14.52 5.98
C GLY A 241 -14.93 -15.72 6.94
N ARG A 242 -15.93 -15.76 7.82
CA ARG A 242 -16.23 -16.90 8.71
C ARG A 242 -16.83 -18.10 7.98
N THR A 243 -17.27 -17.92 6.73
CA THR A 243 -17.91 -18.96 5.94
C THR A 243 -16.88 -19.72 5.08
N ASN A 244 -17.26 -20.88 4.57
CA ASN A 244 -16.45 -21.67 3.64
C ASN A 244 -16.53 -21.19 2.18
N ILE A 245 -17.20 -20.06 1.92
CA ILE A 245 -17.39 -19.50 0.58
C ILE A 245 -16.08 -18.95 0.01
N PHE A 246 -15.20 -18.48 0.90
CA PHE A 246 -13.93 -17.86 0.55
C PHE A 246 -12.75 -18.78 0.84
N GLU A 247 -11.70 -18.69 0.01
CA GLU A 247 -10.41 -19.28 0.31
C GLU A 247 -9.85 -18.71 1.62
N LEU A 248 -9.24 -19.56 2.45
CA LEU A 248 -8.86 -19.23 3.83
C LEU A 248 -10.00 -18.62 4.67
N GLY A 249 -11.24 -19.02 4.38
CA GLY A 249 -12.39 -18.78 5.24
C GLY A 249 -12.44 -19.75 6.43
N ASN A 250 -13.60 -19.85 7.09
CA ASN A 250 -13.81 -20.61 8.33
C ASN A 250 -12.96 -20.14 9.53
N VAL A 251 -12.45 -18.91 9.46
CA VAL A 251 -11.66 -18.29 10.53
C VAL A 251 -12.44 -17.10 11.06
N SER A 252 -12.32 -16.86 12.36
CA SER A 252 -12.82 -15.66 13.01
C SER A 252 -11.76 -14.56 12.92
N THR A 253 -12.17 -13.30 12.68
CA THR A 253 -11.25 -12.18 12.91
C THR A 253 -11.15 -11.92 14.40
N HIS A 254 -10.06 -12.35 15.02
CA HIS A 254 -9.97 -12.49 16.47
C HIS A 254 -8.56 -12.25 17.00
N VAL A 255 -8.50 -11.73 18.22
CA VAL A 255 -7.27 -11.52 18.97
C VAL A 255 -7.33 -12.32 20.26
N TYR A 256 -6.24 -13.04 20.54
CA TYR A 256 -6.02 -13.70 21.81
C TYR A 256 -4.66 -13.34 22.40
N LEU A 257 -4.65 -13.04 23.70
CA LEU A 257 -3.47 -12.66 24.46
C LEU A 257 -3.42 -13.46 25.77
N GLU A 258 -2.20 -13.78 26.18
CA GLU A 258 -1.90 -14.38 27.48
C GLU A 258 -0.97 -13.47 28.29
N PHE A 259 -1.37 -13.18 29.52
CA PHE A 259 -0.59 -12.39 30.46
C PHE A 259 -0.13 -13.23 31.64
N ALA A 260 1.15 -13.16 31.98
CA ALA A 260 1.67 -13.61 33.26
C ALA A 260 1.36 -12.53 34.30
N SER A 261 0.40 -12.81 35.19
CA SER A 261 -0.19 -11.83 36.09
C SER A 261 -0.18 -12.30 37.54
N ASN A 262 -0.08 -11.36 38.46
CA ASN A 262 -0.28 -11.58 39.90
C ASN A 262 -1.44 -10.75 40.47
N LEU A 263 -2.30 -10.21 39.60
CA LEU A 263 -3.39 -9.34 39.99
C LEU A 263 -4.55 -10.15 40.63
N ALA A 264 -5.29 -9.48 41.50
CA ALA A 264 -6.45 -10.05 42.17
C ALA A 264 -7.64 -10.17 41.18
N ILE A 265 -8.04 -11.42 40.89
CA ILE A 265 -9.07 -11.73 39.87
C ILE A 265 -10.42 -11.10 40.19
N ASP A 266 -10.82 -11.06 41.47
CA ASP A 266 -12.08 -10.45 41.91
C ASP A 266 -12.12 -8.93 41.67
N ARG A 267 -10.95 -8.27 41.72
CA ARG A 267 -10.82 -6.84 41.43
C ARG A 267 -10.90 -6.61 39.92
N LEU A 268 -10.17 -7.43 39.14
CA LEU A 268 -10.20 -7.41 37.69
C LEU A 268 -11.60 -7.65 37.13
N GLU A 269 -12.32 -8.64 37.65
CA GLU A 269 -13.70 -8.95 37.25
C GLU A 269 -14.64 -7.77 37.48
N ARG A 270 -14.59 -7.15 38.67
CA ARG A 270 -15.40 -5.97 38.99
C ARG A 270 -15.09 -4.80 38.06
N ALA A 271 -13.80 -4.56 37.80
CA ALA A 271 -13.38 -3.52 36.89
C ALA A 271 -13.81 -3.81 35.44
N TRP A 272 -13.71 -5.05 34.97
CA TRP A 272 -14.16 -5.43 33.63
C TRP A 272 -15.67 -5.24 33.43
N ASN A 273 -16.48 -5.59 34.43
CA ASN A 273 -17.92 -5.31 34.39
C ASN A 273 -18.24 -3.82 34.28
N ARG A 274 -17.39 -2.92 34.81
CA ARG A 274 -17.52 -1.47 34.60
C ARG A 274 -17.15 -1.07 33.16
N VAL A 275 -16.14 -1.70 32.57
CA VAL A 275 -15.78 -1.52 31.15
C VAL A 275 -16.93 -1.95 30.24
N ILE A 276 -17.56 -3.10 30.50
CA ILE A 276 -18.76 -3.57 29.76
C ILE A 276 -19.90 -2.54 29.84
N LEU A 277 -20.08 -1.87 30.99
CA LEU A 277 -21.09 -0.83 31.16
C LEU A 277 -20.75 0.45 30.39
N GLN A 278 -19.50 0.90 30.44
CA GLN A 278 -19.00 2.09 29.73
C GLN A 278 -19.03 1.94 28.21
N HIS A 279 -18.65 0.76 27.70
CA HIS A 279 -18.41 0.52 26.28
C HIS A 279 -19.45 -0.43 25.69
N GLU A 280 -20.46 0.16 25.05
CA GLU A 280 -21.67 -0.56 24.66
C GLU A 280 -21.44 -1.63 23.58
N MET A 281 -20.40 -1.48 22.76
CA MET A 281 -20.05 -2.49 21.75
C MET A 281 -19.60 -3.83 22.38
N LEU A 282 -19.17 -3.85 23.65
CA LEU A 282 -18.97 -5.11 24.38
C LEU A 282 -20.28 -5.88 24.61
N ARG A 283 -21.43 -5.21 24.51
CA ARG A 283 -22.77 -5.80 24.61
C ARG A 283 -23.40 -6.06 23.24
N CYS A 284 -22.63 -5.93 22.17
CA CYS A 284 -23.12 -6.11 20.80
C CYS A 284 -23.26 -7.60 20.44
N ILE A 285 -24.26 -7.90 19.62
CA ILE A 285 -24.45 -9.17 18.93
C ILE A 285 -24.70 -8.91 17.44
N ILE A 286 -24.41 -9.90 16.60
CA ILE A 286 -24.65 -9.89 15.16
C ILE A 286 -25.82 -10.81 14.85
N LEU A 287 -26.90 -10.24 14.33
CA LEU A 287 -28.12 -10.93 14.00
C LEU A 287 -27.95 -11.80 12.74
N PRO A 288 -28.74 -12.87 12.57
CA PRO A 288 -28.65 -13.76 11.40
C PRO A 288 -28.85 -13.07 10.04
N ASN A 289 -29.50 -11.91 10.01
CA ASN A 289 -29.71 -11.11 8.80
C ASN A 289 -28.50 -10.23 8.43
N GLY A 290 -27.40 -10.28 9.18
CA GLY A 290 -26.21 -9.47 8.95
C GLY A 290 -26.29 -8.05 9.48
N GLU A 291 -27.26 -7.74 10.35
CA GLU A 291 -27.28 -6.51 11.15
C GLU A 291 -26.61 -6.75 12.51
N GLN A 292 -26.14 -5.68 13.15
CA GLN A 292 -25.62 -5.69 14.51
C GLN A 292 -26.58 -4.97 15.46
N LYS A 293 -26.59 -5.38 16.73
CA LYS A 293 -27.46 -4.81 17.77
C LYS A 293 -26.73 -4.72 19.09
N ILE A 294 -26.75 -3.54 19.69
CA ILE A 294 -26.28 -3.31 21.06
C ILE A 294 -27.40 -3.72 22.03
N LEU A 295 -27.09 -4.62 22.97
CA LEU A 295 -28.01 -5.00 24.04
C LEU A 295 -28.02 -3.91 25.13
N ALA A 296 -29.23 -3.55 25.58
CA ALA A 296 -29.43 -2.55 26.63
C ALA A 296 -28.85 -3.03 27.97
N GLU A 297 -29.06 -4.30 28.30
CA GLU A 297 -28.59 -4.95 29.51
C GLU A 297 -28.01 -6.33 29.16
N VAL A 298 -27.00 -6.74 29.92
CA VAL A 298 -26.36 -8.05 29.84
C VAL A 298 -26.10 -8.57 31.26
N PRO A 299 -26.08 -9.89 31.48
CA PRO A 299 -25.68 -10.43 32.78
C PRO A 299 -24.23 -10.04 33.11
N PRO A 300 -23.88 -9.86 34.40
CA PRO A 300 -22.51 -9.65 34.82
C PRO A 300 -21.60 -10.78 34.30
N PHE A 301 -20.46 -10.39 33.73
CA PHE A 301 -19.47 -11.35 33.27
C PHE A 301 -18.67 -11.87 34.47
N GLN A 302 -18.45 -13.19 34.51
CA GLN A 302 -17.64 -13.86 35.53
C GLN A 302 -16.36 -14.39 34.89
N ILE A 303 -15.20 -14.08 35.48
CA ILE A 303 -13.92 -14.61 35.01
C ILE A 303 -13.80 -16.03 35.53
N GLU A 304 -13.77 -17.00 34.60
CA GLU A 304 -13.57 -18.41 34.96
C GLU A 304 -12.16 -18.60 35.57
N ILE A 305 -12.09 -19.24 36.73
CA ILE A 305 -10.81 -19.60 37.37
C ILE A 305 -10.56 -21.09 37.20
N ILE A 306 -9.52 -21.43 36.46
CA ILE A 306 -9.06 -22.82 36.28
C ILE A 306 -7.87 -23.05 37.21
N ASP A 307 -8.02 -23.93 38.21
CA ASP A 307 -6.97 -24.20 39.19
C ASP A 307 -6.11 -25.39 38.76
N LEU A 308 -4.85 -25.13 38.39
CA LEU A 308 -3.87 -26.14 38.01
C LEU A 308 -2.82 -26.39 39.10
N ARG A 309 -3.00 -25.82 40.30
CA ARG A 309 -2.06 -26.02 41.41
C ARG A 309 -2.00 -27.50 41.81
N GLY A 310 -0.80 -27.95 42.18
CA GLY A 310 -0.57 -29.32 42.64
C GLY A 310 -0.45 -30.38 41.54
N LEU A 311 -0.59 -29.99 40.28
CA LEU A 311 -0.22 -30.82 39.13
C LEU A 311 1.31 -30.75 38.91
N ASP A 312 1.88 -31.80 38.31
CA ASP A 312 3.26 -31.76 37.81
C ASP A 312 3.37 -30.88 36.55
N SER A 313 4.59 -30.47 36.22
CA SER A 313 4.86 -29.51 35.14
C SER A 313 4.38 -30.00 33.77
N GLU A 314 4.54 -31.29 33.46
CA GLU A 314 4.13 -31.84 32.16
C GLU A 314 2.60 -31.78 31.98
N ARG A 315 1.86 -32.08 33.05
CA ARG A 315 0.39 -31.95 33.05
C ARG A 315 -0.05 -30.49 33.00
N VAL A 316 0.64 -29.58 33.68
CA VAL A 316 0.36 -28.13 33.59
C VAL A 316 0.54 -27.65 32.14
N ASP A 317 1.66 -27.98 31.51
CA ASP A 317 1.96 -27.56 30.14
C ASP A 317 0.93 -28.12 29.14
N THR A 318 0.54 -29.39 29.31
CA THR A 318 -0.50 -30.02 28.48
C THR A 318 -1.86 -29.32 28.63
N GLN A 319 -2.25 -28.95 29.85
CA GLN A 319 -3.51 -28.25 30.09
C GLN A 319 -3.48 -26.80 29.58
N LEU A 320 -2.36 -26.10 29.76
CA LEU A 320 -2.16 -24.76 29.20
C LEU A 320 -2.29 -24.77 27.68
N GLU A 321 -1.67 -25.74 27.01
CA GLU A 321 -1.75 -25.87 25.55
C GLU A 321 -3.18 -26.20 25.08
N ALA A 322 -3.90 -27.07 25.81
CA ALA A 322 -5.29 -27.38 25.49
C ALA A 322 -6.22 -26.16 25.66
N ILE A 323 -6.04 -25.37 26.72
CA ILE A 323 -6.81 -24.13 26.96
C ILE A 323 -6.47 -23.09 25.90
N ARG A 324 -5.18 -22.89 25.60
CA ARG A 324 -4.71 -22.01 24.53
C ARG A 324 -5.31 -22.39 23.20
N SER A 325 -5.16 -23.66 22.78
CA SER A 325 -5.70 -24.16 21.52
C SER A 325 -7.21 -23.91 21.40
N ARG A 326 -7.97 -24.12 22.48
CA ARG A 326 -9.41 -23.83 22.51
C ARG A 326 -9.72 -22.35 22.37
N LEU A 327 -9.05 -21.49 23.15
CA LEU A 327 -9.38 -20.06 23.22
C LEU A 327 -8.79 -19.22 22.08
N ALA A 328 -7.62 -19.63 21.57
CA ALA A 328 -6.93 -18.96 20.47
C ALA A 328 -7.61 -19.25 19.13
N TYR A 329 -8.13 -20.46 18.89
CA TYR A 329 -8.68 -20.86 17.58
C TYR A 329 -10.21 -21.07 17.58
N GLN A 330 -10.91 -20.53 18.57
CA GLN A 330 -12.37 -20.58 18.61
C GLN A 330 -13.03 -19.72 17.54
N VAL A 331 -14.15 -20.20 17.02
CA VAL A 331 -15.06 -19.40 16.18
C VAL A 331 -16.38 -19.28 16.93
N ARG A 332 -16.62 -18.12 17.55
CA ARG A 332 -17.82 -17.91 18.38
C ARG A 332 -19.08 -17.75 17.53
N GLN A 333 -20.23 -18.08 18.11
CA GLN A 333 -21.50 -17.66 17.52
C GLN A 333 -21.68 -16.17 17.77
N LEU A 334 -21.95 -15.41 16.71
CA LEU A 334 -21.99 -13.95 16.81
C LEU A 334 -23.35 -13.41 17.29
N ASP A 335 -24.39 -14.24 17.30
CA ASP A 335 -25.76 -13.88 17.69
C ASP A 335 -26.02 -13.96 19.21
N SER A 336 -24.99 -14.30 19.98
CA SER A 336 -25.07 -14.44 21.44
C SER A 336 -23.94 -13.70 22.14
N TYR A 337 -24.29 -13.01 23.22
CA TYR A 337 -23.33 -12.37 24.12
C TYR A 337 -22.67 -13.41 25.03
N PRO A 338 -21.36 -13.29 25.36
CA PRO A 338 -20.42 -12.26 24.93
C PRO A 338 -19.59 -12.64 23.68
N LEU A 339 -19.21 -11.62 22.90
CA LEU A 339 -18.26 -11.74 21.77
C LEU A 339 -16.78 -11.61 22.20
N PHE A 340 -16.51 -11.92 23.47
CA PHE A 340 -15.18 -11.99 24.08
C PHE A 340 -15.15 -13.13 25.11
N ASP A 341 -13.95 -13.48 25.59
CA ASP A 341 -13.74 -14.43 26.68
C ASP A 341 -12.58 -13.99 27.57
N LEU A 342 -12.70 -14.27 28.87
CA LEU A 342 -11.68 -14.00 29.87
C LEU A 342 -11.60 -15.18 30.83
N CYS A 343 -10.40 -15.74 31.00
CA CYS A 343 -10.15 -16.82 31.94
C CYS A 343 -8.85 -16.56 32.71
N ALA A 344 -8.81 -16.97 33.97
CA ALA A 344 -7.64 -16.92 34.83
C ALA A 344 -7.20 -18.35 35.21
N ILE A 345 -6.04 -18.78 34.72
CA ILE A 345 -5.48 -20.09 35.05
C ILE A 345 -4.53 -19.92 36.23
N ARG A 346 -4.87 -20.49 37.38
CA ARG A 346 -4.08 -20.39 38.61
C ARG A 346 -2.98 -21.46 38.60
N LEU A 347 -1.72 -21.00 38.52
CA LEU A 347 -0.53 -21.87 38.47
C LEU A 347 0.11 -22.06 39.85
N GLN A 348 0.13 -20.99 40.65
CA GLN A 348 0.57 -21.00 42.05
C GLN A 348 -0.29 -20.04 42.87
N ASP A 349 0.01 -19.87 44.16
CA ASP A 349 -0.66 -18.84 44.96
C ASP A 349 -0.32 -17.45 44.44
N GLN A 350 -1.37 -16.69 44.07
CA GLN A 350 -1.28 -15.35 43.49
C GLN A 350 -0.50 -15.25 42.17
N ASN A 351 -0.30 -16.37 41.46
CA ASN A 351 0.28 -16.39 40.11
C ASN A 351 -0.73 -16.98 39.12
N TYR A 352 -1.15 -16.15 38.17
CA TYR A 352 -2.16 -16.46 37.18
C TYR A 352 -1.60 -16.30 35.77
N ARG A 353 -2.10 -17.14 34.87
CA ARG A 353 -2.10 -16.89 33.43
C ARG A 353 -3.47 -16.32 33.08
N LEU A 354 -3.54 -15.03 32.77
CA LEU A 354 -4.77 -14.38 32.30
C LEU A 354 -4.88 -14.54 30.80
N CYS A 355 -5.96 -15.14 30.35
CA CYS A 355 -6.30 -15.33 28.94
C CYS A 355 -7.34 -14.29 28.55
N PHE A 356 -7.04 -13.48 27.53
CA PHE A 356 -7.94 -12.48 26.96
C PHE A 356 -8.23 -12.83 25.51
N SER A 357 -9.50 -12.88 25.14
CA SER A 357 -9.98 -13.25 23.81
C SER A 357 -11.08 -12.30 23.36
N ILE A 358 -11.03 -11.77 22.14
CA ILE A 358 -12.09 -10.90 21.62
C ILE A 358 -12.25 -11.04 20.09
N GLU A 359 -13.50 -11.02 19.63
CA GLU A 359 -13.82 -10.91 18.20
C GLU A 359 -13.61 -9.45 17.75
N ASN A 360 -12.73 -9.22 16.78
CA ASN A 360 -12.40 -7.86 16.31
C ASN A 360 -13.59 -7.16 15.63
N ILE A 361 -14.65 -7.91 15.29
CA ILE A 361 -15.89 -7.34 14.74
C ILE A 361 -16.55 -6.33 15.68
N ILE A 362 -16.27 -6.36 16.98
CA ILE A 362 -16.78 -5.38 17.96
C ILE A 362 -15.73 -4.37 18.44
N ALA A 363 -14.45 -4.59 18.15
CA ALA A 363 -13.37 -3.73 18.62
C ALA A 363 -12.12 -3.87 17.73
N ASP A 364 -11.66 -2.76 17.15
CA ASP A 364 -10.36 -2.68 16.49
C ASP A 364 -9.20 -2.57 17.49
N ALA A 365 -7.96 -2.66 17.00
CA ALA A 365 -6.75 -2.58 17.84
C ALA A 365 -6.65 -1.27 18.64
N ALA A 366 -7.11 -0.14 18.07
CA ALA A 366 -7.17 1.14 18.79
C ALA A 366 -8.17 1.08 19.95
N SER A 367 -9.32 0.45 19.74
CA SER A 367 -10.35 0.23 20.75
C SER A 367 -9.87 -0.73 21.84
N LEU A 368 -9.05 -1.74 21.52
CA LEU A 368 -8.42 -2.59 22.55
C LEU A 368 -7.55 -1.75 23.50
N GLY A 369 -6.80 -0.78 22.97
CA GLY A 369 -6.06 0.19 23.78
C GLY A 369 -6.99 0.97 24.72
N SER A 370 -8.12 1.46 24.22
CA SER A 370 -9.14 2.14 25.04
C SER A 370 -9.74 1.23 26.12
N LEU A 371 -10.05 -0.01 25.78
CA LEU A 371 -10.59 -1.00 26.71
C LEU A 371 -9.62 -1.31 27.84
N PHE A 372 -8.35 -1.58 27.54
CA PHE A 372 -7.38 -1.88 28.60
C PHE A 372 -7.05 -0.67 29.46
N ARG A 373 -6.98 0.54 28.89
CA ARG A 373 -6.82 1.77 29.67
C ARG A 373 -7.97 1.97 30.64
N ASP A 374 -9.21 1.81 30.19
CA ASP A 374 -10.37 2.03 31.04
C ASP A 374 -10.53 0.89 32.06
N TRP A 375 -10.12 -0.33 31.72
CA TRP A 375 -10.02 -1.44 32.67
C TRP A 375 -9.03 -1.11 33.80
N HIS A 376 -7.84 -0.61 33.47
CA HIS A 376 -6.84 -0.16 34.46
C HIS A 376 -7.38 0.96 35.34
N ARG A 377 -8.08 1.94 34.75
CA ARG A 377 -8.71 3.05 35.47
C ARG A 377 -9.72 2.54 36.50
N PHE A 378 -10.60 1.62 36.13
CA PHE A 378 -11.59 1.06 37.05
C PHE A 378 -10.99 0.11 38.08
N ASP A 379 -9.90 -0.57 37.75
CA ASP A 379 -9.14 -1.40 38.69
C ASP A 379 -8.50 -0.54 39.80
N ARG A 380 -7.86 0.58 39.42
CA ARG A 380 -7.25 1.55 40.34
C ARG A 380 -8.26 2.36 41.13
N ASN A 381 -9.38 2.74 40.51
CA ASN A 381 -10.39 3.58 41.12
C ASN A 381 -11.82 3.06 40.86
N PRO A 382 -12.28 2.06 41.64
CA PRO A 382 -13.58 1.39 41.43
C PRO A 382 -14.79 2.32 41.50
N HIS A 383 -14.66 3.46 42.19
CA HIS A 383 -15.72 4.46 42.36
C HIS A 383 -15.69 5.58 41.32
N SER A 384 -14.76 5.54 40.36
CA SER A 384 -14.67 6.55 39.29
C SER A 384 -15.98 6.62 38.51
N GLU A 385 -16.66 7.77 38.51
CA GLU A 385 -17.93 7.95 37.79
C GLU A 385 -17.80 7.65 36.29
N ILE A 386 -18.81 6.96 35.76
CA ILE A 386 -18.96 6.71 34.33
C ILE A 386 -19.78 7.88 33.79
N GLN A 387 -19.13 8.77 33.03
CA GLN A 387 -19.86 9.73 32.20
C GLN A 387 -20.36 8.96 30.96
N PRO A 388 -21.69 8.81 30.79
CA PRO A 388 -22.22 8.09 29.63
C PRO A 388 -21.84 8.81 28.33
N LEU A 389 -21.49 8.03 27.31
CA LEU A 389 -21.28 8.59 25.97
C LEU A 389 -22.65 8.88 25.35
N GLU A 390 -22.86 10.12 24.91
CA GLU A 390 -24.09 10.51 24.22
C GLU A 390 -24.14 9.84 22.84
N LEU A 391 -22.99 9.81 22.16
CA LEU A 391 -22.81 9.12 20.89
C LEU A 391 -22.69 7.61 21.08
N SER A 392 -23.30 6.83 20.17
CA SER A 392 -23.10 5.38 20.07
C SER A 392 -22.32 5.00 18.79
N PHE A 393 -21.73 3.80 18.76
CA PHE A 393 -21.13 3.28 17.53
C PHE A 393 -22.16 3.12 16.40
N ARG A 394 -23.42 2.83 16.75
CA ARG A 394 -24.55 2.82 15.80
C ARG A 394 -24.68 4.16 15.07
N ASP A 395 -24.69 5.26 15.82
CA ASP A 395 -24.83 6.61 15.24
C ASP A 395 -23.67 6.90 14.27
N TYR A 396 -22.46 6.48 14.64
CA TYR A 396 -21.29 6.57 13.77
C TYR A 396 -21.46 5.77 12.48
N VAL A 397 -21.82 4.48 12.54
CA VAL A 397 -21.99 3.63 11.35
C VAL A 397 -23.10 4.18 10.43
N LEU A 398 -24.22 4.62 10.99
CA LEU A 398 -25.32 5.19 10.19
C LEU A 398 -24.92 6.49 9.47
N SER A 399 -24.00 7.26 10.06
CA SER A 399 -23.49 8.49 9.45
C SER A 399 -22.58 8.27 8.25
N LEU A 400 -21.92 7.09 8.15
CA LEU A 400 -21.04 6.77 7.02
C LEU A 400 -21.78 6.80 5.67
N ASN A 401 -23.07 6.45 5.65
CA ASN A 401 -23.90 6.56 4.44
C ASN A 401 -24.02 7.99 3.91
N SER A 402 -23.99 8.99 4.79
CA SER A 402 -24.00 10.40 4.40
C SER A 402 -22.61 10.83 3.91
N LEU A 403 -21.54 10.27 4.49
CA LEU A 403 -20.17 10.50 4.04
C LEU A 403 -19.96 10.00 2.60
N GLU A 404 -20.46 8.81 2.26
CA GLU A 404 -20.37 8.25 0.89
C GLU A 404 -21.02 9.14 -0.18
N LYS A 405 -22.01 9.96 0.21
CA LYS A 405 -22.69 10.89 -0.70
C LYS A 405 -22.00 12.25 -0.81
N SER A 406 -20.97 12.50 -0.01
CA SER A 406 -20.24 13.77 -0.02
C SER A 406 -19.35 13.92 -1.26
N SER A 407 -19.11 15.17 -1.65
CA SER A 407 -18.10 15.57 -2.64
C SER A 407 -16.71 15.01 -2.30
N ARG A 408 -16.35 14.97 -1.01
CA ARG A 408 -15.08 14.47 -0.48
C ARG A 408 -14.89 12.98 -0.81
N TYR A 409 -15.93 12.16 -0.59
CA TYR A 409 -15.91 10.76 -0.97
C TYR A 409 -15.84 10.59 -2.49
N GLN A 410 -16.63 11.34 -3.28
CA GLN A 410 -16.60 11.26 -4.74
C GLN A 410 -15.22 11.60 -5.33
N ARG A 411 -14.53 12.55 -4.72
CA ARG A 411 -13.15 12.92 -5.08
C ARG A 411 -12.18 11.78 -4.77
N ALA A 412 -12.24 11.20 -3.57
CA ALA A 412 -11.43 10.04 -3.20
C ALA A 412 -11.71 8.85 -4.13
N TRP A 413 -12.97 8.61 -4.46
CA TRP A 413 -13.37 7.57 -5.40
C TRP A 413 -12.75 7.78 -6.80
N THR A 414 -12.78 9.01 -7.31
CA THR A 414 -12.18 9.35 -8.61
C THR A 414 -10.67 9.12 -8.62
N TYR A 415 -9.99 9.45 -7.52
CA TYR A 415 -8.56 9.17 -7.35
C TYR A 415 -8.29 7.66 -7.43
N TRP A 416 -9.01 6.88 -6.63
CA TRP A 416 -8.82 5.44 -6.57
C TRP A 416 -9.17 4.73 -7.87
N GLN A 417 -10.23 5.13 -8.58
CA GLN A 417 -10.56 4.58 -9.91
C GLN A 417 -9.39 4.69 -10.89
N LYS A 418 -8.65 5.80 -10.88
CA LYS A 418 -7.44 5.97 -11.71
C LYS A 418 -6.30 5.08 -11.22
N ARG A 419 -6.09 4.97 -9.91
CA ARG A 419 -5.04 4.13 -9.30
C ARG A 419 -5.28 2.63 -9.56
N LEU A 420 -6.53 2.16 -9.49
CA LEU A 420 -6.88 0.75 -9.69
C LEU A 420 -6.44 0.19 -11.05
N ALA A 421 -6.41 1.03 -12.09
CA ALA A 421 -6.00 0.64 -13.44
C ALA A 421 -4.52 0.20 -13.53
N ASP A 422 -3.63 0.77 -12.70
CA ASP A 422 -2.19 0.44 -12.64
C ASP A 422 -1.81 -0.25 -11.32
N LEU A 423 -2.78 -0.61 -10.47
CA LEU A 423 -2.50 -1.27 -9.20
C LEU A 423 -1.93 -2.67 -9.43
N PRO A 424 -0.70 -2.97 -8.98
CA PRO A 424 -0.12 -4.31 -9.07
C PRO A 424 -0.95 -5.34 -8.31
N ASN A 425 -0.78 -6.63 -8.64
CA ASN A 425 -1.36 -7.72 -7.86
C ASN A 425 -0.67 -7.86 -6.49
N ALA A 426 -1.19 -8.75 -5.64
CA ALA A 426 -0.49 -9.21 -4.45
C ALA A 426 0.93 -9.73 -4.75
N PRO A 427 1.85 -9.71 -3.76
CA PRO A 427 3.15 -10.35 -3.91
C PRO A 427 2.99 -11.85 -4.18
N GLU A 428 3.65 -12.33 -5.25
CA GLU A 428 3.70 -13.76 -5.59
C GLU A 428 4.82 -14.42 -4.76
N LEU A 429 4.51 -14.77 -3.51
CA LEU A 429 5.43 -15.48 -2.61
C LEU A 429 5.48 -17.00 -2.91
N PRO A 430 6.57 -17.71 -2.55
CA PRO A 430 6.66 -19.15 -2.72
C PRO A 430 5.65 -19.87 -1.82
N LEU A 431 4.72 -20.63 -2.41
CA LEU A 431 3.73 -21.43 -1.70
C LEU A 431 4.03 -22.92 -1.84
N ALA A 432 3.89 -23.68 -0.75
CA ALA A 432 3.98 -25.14 -0.73
C ALA A 432 2.62 -25.82 -1.00
N LYS A 433 1.52 -25.11 -0.75
CA LYS A 433 0.14 -25.60 -0.98
C LYS A 433 -0.65 -24.61 -1.81
N SER A 434 -1.62 -25.11 -2.56
CA SER A 434 -2.65 -24.27 -3.16
C SER A 434 -3.58 -23.76 -2.06
N ILE A 435 -3.93 -22.47 -2.12
CA ILE A 435 -4.75 -21.77 -1.11
C ILE A 435 -6.08 -22.52 -0.89
N ALA A 436 -6.74 -22.96 -1.96
CA ALA A 436 -8.00 -23.71 -1.91
C ALA A 436 -7.93 -25.06 -1.15
N THR A 437 -6.72 -25.59 -0.91
CA THR A 437 -6.55 -26.85 -0.17
C THR A 437 -6.54 -26.67 1.34
N VAL A 438 -6.33 -25.45 1.83
CA VAL A 438 -6.36 -25.10 3.25
C VAL A 438 -7.80 -24.89 3.69
N LYS A 439 -8.36 -25.86 4.42
CA LYS A 439 -9.77 -25.84 4.86
C LYS A 439 -9.98 -25.14 6.21
N GLN A 440 -8.98 -25.24 7.09
CA GLN A 440 -8.95 -24.63 8.42
C GLN A 440 -7.59 -23.96 8.58
N PRO A 441 -7.48 -22.69 8.18
CA PRO A 441 -6.24 -21.94 8.33
C PRO A 441 -5.83 -21.91 9.80
N HIS A 442 -4.57 -22.29 10.05
CA HIS A 442 -3.97 -22.22 11.38
C HIS A 442 -2.86 -21.17 11.38
N PHE A 443 -3.06 -20.11 12.16
CA PHE A 443 -2.10 -19.02 12.29
C PHE A 443 -1.05 -19.34 13.34
N VAL A 444 0.20 -19.02 13.02
CA VAL A 444 1.35 -19.12 13.91
C VAL A 444 2.04 -17.76 13.99
N ARG A 445 2.40 -17.34 15.21
CA ARG A 445 3.09 -16.07 15.46
C ARG A 445 4.60 -16.24 15.51
N ARG A 446 5.31 -15.36 14.83
CA ARG A 446 6.73 -15.04 15.09
C ARG A 446 6.80 -13.67 15.73
N THR A 447 7.62 -13.50 16.76
CA THR A 447 7.76 -12.22 17.47
C THR A 447 9.23 -11.90 17.71
N HIS A 448 9.55 -10.61 17.69
CA HIS A 448 10.86 -10.13 18.08
C HIS A 448 10.76 -8.73 18.69
N LYS A 449 11.75 -8.40 19.51
CA LYS A 449 11.85 -7.14 20.23
C LYS A 449 13.16 -6.46 19.89
N LEU A 450 13.08 -5.32 19.23
CA LEU A 450 14.23 -4.44 19.05
C LEU A 450 14.39 -3.60 20.31
N THR A 451 15.44 -3.89 21.09
CA THR A 451 15.71 -3.20 22.36
C THR A 451 15.92 -1.69 22.15
N PRO A 452 15.83 -0.88 23.22
CA PRO A 452 15.99 0.57 23.10
C PRO A 452 17.33 0.97 22.45
N ASP A 453 18.39 0.19 22.68
CA ASP A 453 19.73 0.42 22.13
C ASP A 453 19.79 0.38 20.60
N PHE A 454 18.91 -0.40 19.96
CA PHE A 454 18.77 -0.42 18.50
C PHE A 454 17.61 0.45 18.02
N TRP A 455 16.49 0.47 18.75
CA TRP A 455 15.29 1.17 18.34
C TRP A 455 15.45 2.70 18.36
N GLN A 456 16.09 3.26 19.39
CA GLN A 456 16.27 4.71 19.49
C GLN A 456 17.16 5.29 18.38
N PRO A 457 18.33 4.70 18.05
CA PRO A 457 19.11 5.12 16.88
C PRO A 457 18.32 4.98 15.57
N LEU A 458 17.58 3.88 15.39
CA LEU A 458 16.79 3.66 14.18
C LEU A 458 15.68 4.71 14.01
N LYS A 459 14.95 5.03 15.09
CA LYS A 459 13.97 6.14 15.13
C LYS A 459 14.60 7.44 14.66
N GLN A 460 15.74 7.80 15.25
CA GLN A 460 16.44 9.02 14.92
C GLN A 460 16.86 9.05 13.44
N LYS A 461 17.32 7.91 12.90
CA LYS A 461 17.67 7.79 11.48
C LYS A 461 16.48 7.93 10.54
N PHE A 462 15.33 7.33 10.86
CA PHE A 462 14.11 7.58 10.08
C PHE A 462 13.78 9.08 10.06
N LEU A 463 13.76 9.73 11.22
CA LEU A 463 13.46 11.16 11.31
C LEU A 463 14.49 12.04 10.57
N ASP A 464 15.78 11.75 10.69
CA ASP A 464 16.85 12.52 10.03
C ASP A 464 16.87 12.35 8.51
N THR A 465 16.36 11.23 8.01
CA THR A 465 16.21 10.99 6.57
C THR A 465 14.89 11.51 6.00
N GLY A 466 13.98 12.00 6.85
CA GLY A 466 12.66 12.49 6.44
C GLY A 466 11.61 11.40 6.32
N LEU A 467 11.84 10.23 6.95
CA LEU A 467 10.89 9.13 7.04
C LEU A 467 10.09 9.19 8.34
N THR A 468 8.82 8.79 8.30
CA THR A 468 8.05 8.45 9.50
C THR A 468 8.48 7.08 10.00
N LEU A 469 8.23 6.78 11.28
CA LEU A 469 8.55 5.47 11.85
C LEU A 469 7.81 4.34 11.11
N SER A 470 6.50 4.52 10.89
CA SER A 470 5.67 3.57 10.13
C SER A 470 6.13 3.43 8.68
N GLY A 471 6.48 4.54 8.01
CA GLY A 471 6.95 4.52 6.62
C GLY A 471 8.29 3.80 6.46
N GLY A 472 9.23 4.03 7.39
CA GLY A 472 10.52 3.34 7.41
C GLY A 472 10.41 1.84 7.66
N LEU A 473 9.57 1.42 8.63
CA LEU A 473 9.33 0.01 8.92
C LEU A 473 8.57 -0.70 7.79
N LEU A 474 7.59 -0.03 7.18
CA LEU A 474 6.88 -0.53 6.00
C LEU A 474 7.82 -0.73 4.81
N ALA A 475 8.72 0.23 4.55
CA ALA A 475 9.73 0.08 3.51
C ALA A 475 10.67 -1.10 3.79
N ALA A 476 11.13 -1.26 5.04
CA ALA A 476 11.93 -2.41 5.43
C ALA A 476 11.19 -3.74 5.24
N PHE A 477 9.88 -3.78 5.55
CA PHE A 477 9.06 -4.97 5.32
C PHE A 477 8.89 -5.25 3.82
N ALA A 478 8.64 -4.22 3.02
CA ALA A 478 8.52 -4.32 1.57
C ALA A 478 9.82 -4.85 0.93
N GLU A 479 11.01 -4.50 1.44
CA GLU A 479 12.29 -5.09 1.00
C GLU A 479 12.32 -6.60 1.15
N ILE A 480 11.89 -7.09 2.31
CA ILE A 480 11.84 -8.52 2.62
C ILE A 480 10.79 -9.22 1.75
N ILE A 481 9.57 -8.69 1.64
CA ILE A 481 8.56 -9.28 0.76
C ILE A 481 9.04 -9.33 -0.69
N ALA A 482 9.65 -8.25 -1.17
CA ALA A 482 10.15 -8.18 -2.52
C ALA A 482 11.26 -9.21 -2.79
N LEU A 483 12.06 -9.62 -1.78
CA LEU A 483 13.21 -10.53 -1.96
C LEU A 483 12.76 -11.94 -2.33
N TRP A 484 11.59 -12.35 -1.82
CA TRP A 484 10.99 -13.65 -2.13
C TRP A 484 9.80 -13.57 -3.10
N SER A 485 9.32 -12.36 -3.41
CA SER A 485 8.29 -12.17 -4.44
C SER A 485 8.88 -12.38 -5.84
N LYS A 486 8.14 -13.09 -6.69
CA LYS A 486 8.48 -13.26 -8.12
C LYS A 486 8.54 -11.94 -8.90
N ASN A 487 7.74 -10.94 -8.50
CA ASN A 487 7.70 -9.63 -9.15
C ASN A 487 8.19 -8.52 -8.19
N PRO A 488 8.93 -7.52 -8.69
CA PRO A 488 9.37 -6.37 -7.90
C PRO A 488 8.26 -5.31 -7.70
N ARG A 489 7.15 -5.42 -8.46
CA ARG A 489 5.94 -4.61 -8.30
C ARG A 489 4.84 -5.46 -7.69
N PHE A 490 4.30 -5.04 -6.56
CA PHE A 490 3.24 -5.74 -5.84
C PHE A 490 2.51 -4.78 -4.91
N THR A 491 1.37 -5.21 -4.34
CA THR A 491 0.56 -4.39 -3.44
C THR A 491 0.55 -4.99 -2.03
N ILE A 492 0.77 -4.15 -1.02
CA ILE A 492 0.62 -4.50 0.40
C ILE A 492 -0.67 -3.86 0.92
N THR A 493 -1.46 -4.63 1.68
CA THR A 493 -2.63 -4.11 2.38
C THR A 493 -2.19 -3.45 3.68
N LEU A 494 -2.58 -2.20 3.91
CA LEU A 494 -2.31 -1.49 5.15
C LEU A 494 -3.60 -1.40 5.97
N THR A 495 -3.53 -1.61 7.27
CA THR A 495 -4.65 -1.32 8.17
C THR A 495 -4.49 0.07 8.79
N THR A 496 -5.53 0.89 8.69
CA THR A 496 -5.64 2.20 9.33
C THR A 496 -6.88 2.25 10.23
N PHE A 497 -7.01 3.29 11.07
CA PHE A 497 -8.17 3.49 11.93
C PHE A 497 -8.85 4.81 11.57
N ASN A 498 -9.93 4.74 10.80
CA ASN A 498 -10.57 5.95 10.25
C ASN A 498 -11.59 6.51 11.25
N ARG A 499 -11.10 7.24 12.26
CA ARG A 499 -11.96 7.98 13.20
C ARG A 499 -12.17 9.41 12.69
N PHE A 500 -13.18 9.61 11.85
CA PHE A 500 -13.54 10.95 11.37
C PHE A 500 -13.97 11.84 12.55
N PRO A 501 -13.51 13.11 12.62
CA PRO A 501 -13.83 14.05 13.69
C PRO A 501 -15.22 14.69 13.49
N ILE A 502 -16.23 13.84 13.31
CA ILE A 502 -17.62 14.23 13.03
C ILE A 502 -18.47 14.40 14.29
N HIS A 503 -17.89 14.09 15.46
CA HIS A 503 -18.43 14.39 16.79
C HIS A 503 -17.30 14.34 17.86
N PRO A 504 -17.33 15.18 18.93
CA PRO A 504 -16.25 15.23 19.94
C PRO A 504 -15.99 13.91 20.69
N GLN A 505 -17.00 13.04 20.77
CA GLN A 505 -16.91 11.75 21.48
C GLN A 505 -16.46 10.56 20.59
N VAL A 506 -16.21 10.74 19.28
CA VAL A 506 -15.85 9.61 18.38
C VAL A 506 -14.59 8.86 18.86
N ASN A 507 -13.58 9.60 19.33
CA ASN A 507 -12.34 9.01 19.84
C ASN A 507 -12.51 8.28 21.19
N GLN A 508 -13.69 8.36 21.83
CA GLN A 508 -14.02 7.64 23.06
C GLN A 508 -14.82 6.36 22.80
N LEU A 509 -15.34 6.18 21.59
CA LEU A 509 -16.12 5.00 21.22
C LEU A 509 -15.22 3.77 21.07
N VAL A 510 -15.70 2.64 21.58
CA VAL A 510 -15.22 1.30 21.21
C VAL A 510 -16.06 0.78 20.05
N GLY A 511 -15.39 0.22 19.05
CA GLY A 511 -16.00 -0.31 17.83
C GLY A 511 -14.92 -0.72 16.83
N ASP A 512 -15.31 -1.26 15.70
CA ASP A 512 -14.38 -1.58 14.62
C ASP A 512 -14.32 -0.42 13.61
N PHE A 513 -13.31 0.45 13.75
CA PHE A 513 -13.03 1.56 12.83
C PHE A 513 -11.93 1.21 11.83
N THR A 514 -11.59 -0.08 11.69
CA THR A 514 -10.55 -0.53 10.77
C THR A 514 -10.93 -0.14 9.35
N SER A 515 -9.98 0.50 8.66
CA SER A 515 -10.04 0.74 7.23
C SER A 515 -8.81 0.15 6.57
N LEU A 516 -8.93 -0.21 5.30
CA LEU A 516 -7.82 -0.78 4.54
C LEU A 516 -7.33 0.23 3.50
N ASN A 517 -6.02 0.27 3.27
CA ASN A 517 -5.41 1.01 2.17
C ASN A 517 -4.58 0.04 1.32
N LEU A 518 -4.73 0.10 -0.01
CA LEU A 518 -4.00 -0.77 -0.94
C LEU A 518 -2.78 -0.01 -1.48
N LEU A 519 -1.60 -0.29 -0.90
CA LEU A 519 -0.38 0.43 -1.26
C LEU A 519 0.42 -0.34 -2.32
N ALA A 520 0.56 0.27 -3.49
CA ALA A 520 1.48 -0.21 -4.51
C ALA A 520 2.95 0.00 -4.10
N ILE A 521 3.73 -1.07 -4.15
CA ILE A 521 5.18 -1.08 -4.03
C ILE A 521 5.78 -1.28 -5.42
N ASP A 522 6.77 -0.47 -5.79
CA ASP A 522 7.49 -0.61 -7.05
C ASP A 522 9.01 -0.55 -6.84
N TYR A 523 9.63 -1.72 -6.81
CA TYR A 523 11.09 -1.89 -6.72
C TYR A 523 11.70 -2.35 -8.05
N SER A 524 11.07 -2.00 -9.19
CA SER A 524 11.59 -2.32 -10.52
C SER A 524 12.91 -1.60 -10.85
N LYS A 525 13.19 -0.48 -10.17
CA LYS A 525 14.42 0.30 -10.34
C LYS A 525 15.49 -0.10 -9.33
N THR A 526 16.75 -0.10 -9.79
CA THR A 526 17.93 -0.25 -8.94
C THR A 526 18.26 1.07 -8.26
N ASP A 527 17.61 1.31 -7.13
CA ASP A 527 17.88 2.45 -6.23
C ASP A 527 18.57 1.95 -4.94
N ASN A 528 18.98 2.84 -4.05
CA ASN A 528 19.35 2.47 -2.67
C ASN A 528 18.11 2.40 -1.75
N PHE A 529 18.27 1.84 -0.55
CA PHE A 529 17.17 1.70 0.41
C PHE A 529 16.50 3.04 0.73
N ASN A 530 17.27 4.10 0.97
CA ASN A 530 16.73 5.41 1.35
C ASN A 530 15.78 5.99 0.27
N THR A 531 16.20 5.92 -0.99
CA THR A 531 15.39 6.38 -2.12
C THR A 531 14.10 5.58 -2.24
N ARG A 532 14.17 4.24 -2.16
CA ARG A 532 12.98 3.38 -2.19
C ARG A 532 12.04 3.64 -1.02
N ALA A 533 12.57 3.78 0.19
CA ALA A 533 11.77 4.06 1.38
C ALA A 533 11.02 5.39 1.25
N LYS A 534 11.67 6.42 0.71
CA LYS A 534 11.02 7.71 0.41
C LYS A 534 9.95 7.59 -0.65
N GLN A 535 10.17 6.83 -1.72
CA GLN A 535 9.16 6.60 -2.76
C GLN A 535 7.92 5.89 -2.20
N VAL A 536 8.11 4.82 -1.43
CA VAL A 536 7.03 4.09 -0.75
C VAL A 536 6.24 5.03 0.17
N GLN A 537 6.94 5.82 0.97
CA GLN A 537 6.30 6.78 1.87
C GLN A 537 5.54 7.89 1.15
N LEU A 538 6.12 8.47 0.09
CA LEU A 538 5.43 9.50 -0.70
C LEU A 538 4.15 8.95 -1.31
N GLN A 539 4.21 7.73 -1.86
CA GLN A 539 3.02 7.07 -2.38
C GLN A 539 1.97 6.81 -1.28
N LEU A 540 2.40 6.35 -0.10
CA LEU A 540 1.54 6.20 1.06
C LEU A 540 0.85 7.51 1.43
N TRP A 541 1.58 8.63 1.50
CA TRP A 541 1.00 9.93 1.84
C TRP A 541 -0.02 10.41 0.81
N GLU A 542 0.25 10.18 -0.47
CA GLU A 542 -0.72 10.46 -1.54
C GLU A 542 -1.98 9.61 -1.40
N ASP A 543 -1.84 8.29 -1.15
CA ASP A 543 -2.99 7.40 -0.97
C ASP A 543 -3.80 7.77 0.30
N LEU A 544 -3.14 8.24 1.37
CA LEU A 544 -3.80 8.69 2.62
C LEU A 544 -4.56 10.01 2.48
N ASN A 545 -4.29 10.83 1.46
CA ASN A 545 -5.10 12.01 1.16
C ASN A 545 -6.57 11.65 0.84
N TYR A 546 -6.82 10.40 0.43
CA TYR A 546 -8.09 9.88 -0.08
C TYR A 546 -8.60 8.70 0.75
N SER A 547 -8.43 8.78 2.06
CA SER A 547 -8.75 7.71 3.02
C SER A 547 -10.26 7.53 3.28
N GLU A 548 -11.12 8.34 2.65
CA GLU A 548 -12.59 8.21 2.74
C GLU A 548 -13.12 6.95 2.06
N VAL A 549 -12.36 6.41 1.10
CA VAL A 549 -12.68 5.15 0.44
C VAL A 549 -11.86 4.04 1.09
N SER A 550 -12.55 3.03 1.62
CA SER A 550 -11.91 1.84 2.18
C SER A 550 -11.43 0.90 1.08
N GLY A 551 -10.29 0.24 1.36
CA GLY A 551 -9.74 -0.81 0.52
C GLY A 551 -10.73 -1.96 0.28
N ILE A 552 -11.67 -2.25 1.19
CA ILE A 552 -12.71 -3.27 0.95
C ILE A 552 -13.58 -2.91 -0.26
N GLY A 553 -14.05 -1.66 -0.35
CA GLY A 553 -14.77 -1.16 -1.52
C GLY A 553 -13.94 -1.28 -2.81
N LEU A 554 -12.65 -0.96 -2.74
CA LEU A 554 -11.71 -1.08 -3.87
C LEU A 554 -11.50 -2.54 -4.30
N LEU A 555 -11.39 -3.47 -3.36
CA LEU A 555 -11.27 -4.90 -3.62
C LEU A 555 -12.50 -5.45 -4.33
N ARG A 556 -13.70 -5.03 -3.90
CA ARG A 556 -14.96 -5.40 -4.57
C ARG A 556 -14.99 -4.88 -6.00
N GLU A 557 -14.53 -3.66 -6.23
CA GLU A 557 -14.48 -3.07 -7.58
C GLU A 557 -13.43 -3.76 -8.48
N LEU A 558 -12.24 -4.05 -7.94
CA LEU A 558 -11.22 -4.83 -8.64
C LEU A 558 -11.70 -6.22 -9.03
N ALA A 559 -12.40 -6.91 -8.12
CA ALA A 559 -12.95 -8.24 -8.38
C ALA A 559 -13.94 -8.21 -9.55
N LYS A 560 -14.81 -7.20 -9.61
CA LYS A 560 -15.74 -6.99 -10.74
C LYS A 560 -15.00 -6.72 -12.05
N GLN A 561 -14.00 -5.83 -12.05
CA GLN A 561 -13.28 -5.43 -13.27
C GLN A 561 -12.42 -6.56 -13.85
N ARG A 562 -11.78 -7.35 -12.98
CA ARG A 562 -10.83 -8.39 -13.38
C ARG A 562 -11.46 -9.79 -13.48
N ASN A 563 -12.78 -9.93 -13.26
CA ASN A 563 -13.47 -11.22 -13.12
C ASN A 563 -12.78 -12.17 -12.14
N ILE A 564 -12.18 -11.61 -11.08
CA ILE A 564 -11.54 -12.40 -10.02
C ILE A 564 -12.65 -12.93 -9.13
N GLY A 565 -12.71 -14.25 -8.94
CA GLY A 565 -13.68 -14.93 -8.08
C GLY A 565 -13.43 -14.68 -6.57
N THR A 566 -13.82 -15.62 -5.72
CA THR A 566 -13.71 -15.53 -4.25
C THR A 566 -12.30 -15.77 -3.68
N GLY A 567 -11.24 -15.56 -4.48
CA GLY A 567 -9.85 -15.77 -4.07
C GLY A 567 -9.31 -14.64 -3.18
N ALA A 568 -8.33 -14.96 -2.33
CA ALA A 568 -7.66 -13.98 -1.48
C ALA A 568 -6.81 -13.01 -2.32
N SER A 569 -7.30 -11.78 -2.53
CA SER A 569 -6.76 -10.88 -3.56
C SER A 569 -5.50 -10.10 -3.10
N PHE A 570 -5.37 -9.77 -1.80
CA PHE A 570 -4.22 -9.02 -1.26
C PHE A 570 -3.88 -9.47 0.19
N PRO A 571 -3.26 -10.65 0.33
CA PRO A 571 -3.17 -11.37 1.61
C PRO A 571 -1.96 -11.03 2.48
N VAL A 572 -1.13 -10.06 2.08
CA VAL A 572 0.01 -9.60 2.88
C VAL A 572 -0.35 -8.24 3.48
N VAL A 573 -0.43 -8.21 4.81
CA VAL A 573 -0.93 -7.08 5.58
C VAL A 573 0.19 -6.44 6.41
N PHE A 574 0.17 -5.12 6.53
CA PHE A 574 1.00 -4.35 7.45
C PHE A 574 0.14 -3.48 8.36
N THR A 575 0.34 -3.66 9.66
CA THR A 575 -0.44 -3.03 10.73
C THR A 575 0.49 -2.23 11.64
N SER A 576 0.42 -0.89 11.58
CA SER A 576 1.20 -0.03 12.49
C SER A 576 0.33 0.59 13.56
N LEU A 577 0.67 0.31 14.82
CA LEU A 577 0.05 0.92 16.01
C LEU A 577 0.95 2.01 16.61
N LEU A 578 2.05 2.36 15.94
CA LEU A 578 3.00 3.36 16.43
C LEU A 578 2.36 4.74 16.52
N GLY A 579 2.56 5.37 17.67
CA GLY A 579 2.12 6.71 17.98
C GLY A 579 0.61 6.90 18.11
N ASN A 580 -0.19 5.82 18.03
CA ASN A 580 -1.62 5.90 18.31
C ASN A 580 -1.88 6.40 19.75
N PRO A 581 -2.59 7.53 19.95
CA PRO A 581 -2.81 8.11 21.27
C PRO A 581 -3.61 7.19 22.22
N GLN A 582 -4.42 6.28 21.68
CA GLN A 582 -5.17 5.30 22.48
C GLN A 582 -4.28 4.20 23.07
N ILE A 583 -3.09 4.01 22.50
CA ILE A 583 -2.12 2.97 22.85
C ILE A 583 -0.86 3.60 23.50
N LYS A 584 -0.78 4.94 23.51
CA LYS A 584 0.37 5.68 24.02
C LYS A 584 0.51 5.54 25.54
N ASP A 585 1.74 5.31 25.96
CA ASP A 585 2.17 5.27 27.35
C ASP A 585 2.22 6.70 27.90
N SER A 586 1.25 7.07 28.74
CA SER A 586 1.25 8.36 29.43
C SER A 586 1.96 8.30 30.78
N ASP A 587 2.26 7.11 31.32
CA ASP A 587 2.62 6.93 32.74
C ASP A 587 3.36 5.60 33.05
N ARG A 588 4.47 5.26 32.39
CA ARG A 588 5.36 4.08 32.66
C ARG A 588 4.70 2.69 32.59
N ASP A 589 3.39 2.57 32.71
CA ASP A 589 2.57 1.37 32.57
C ASP A 589 1.82 1.49 31.23
N SER A 590 2.29 0.77 30.21
CA SER A 590 1.56 0.70 28.94
C SER A 590 0.13 0.18 29.20
N PRO A 591 -0.91 0.75 28.56
CA PRO A 591 -2.27 0.23 28.63
C PRO A 591 -2.33 -1.27 28.29
N LEU A 592 -1.39 -1.80 27.52
CA LEU A 592 -1.37 -3.21 27.12
C LEU A 592 -0.75 -4.13 28.18
N THR A 593 0.12 -3.65 29.09
CA THR A 593 0.92 -4.54 29.97
C THR A 593 0.65 -4.40 31.45
N TRP A 594 -0.23 -3.49 31.88
CA TRP A 594 -0.58 -3.38 33.30
C TRP A 594 -1.21 -4.68 33.86
N LEU A 595 -1.81 -5.52 33.00
CA LEU A 595 -2.33 -6.84 33.34
C LEU A 595 -1.23 -7.86 33.66
N GLY A 596 0.01 -7.62 33.23
CA GLY A 596 1.13 -8.55 33.32
C GLY A 596 1.99 -8.58 32.06
N GLU A 597 3.05 -9.39 32.07
CA GLU A 597 3.88 -9.62 30.88
C GLU A 597 3.10 -10.42 29.84
N ILE A 598 3.07 -9.94 28.59
CA ILE A 598 2.50 -10.70 27.47
C ILE A 598 3.46 -11.85 27.14
N VAL A 599 3.00 -13.06 27.38
CA VAL A 599 3.79 -14.29 27.28
C VAL A 599 3.36 -15.15 26.10
N TRP A 600 2.18 -14.89 25.53
CA TRP A 600 1.72 -15.45 24.27
C TRP A 600 0.67 -14.54 23.63
N GLY A 601 0.53 -14.61 22.30
CA GLY A 601 -0.59 -13.98 21.62
C GLY A 601 -0.68 -14.38 20.16
N ILE A 602 -1.86 -14.23 19.59
CA ILE A 602 -2.11 -14.41 18.16
C ILE A 602 -3.23 -13.48 17.73
N SER A 603 -3.16 -13.05 16.48
CA SER A 603 -4.30 -12.48 15.78
C SER A 603 -4.56 -13.27 14.52
N GLN A 604 -5.84 -13.34 14.14
CA GLN A 604 -6.30 -14.10 12.99
C GLN A 604 -7.19 -13.20 12.15
N THR A 605 -7.00 -13.26 10.84
CA THR A 605 -7.82 -12.52 9.89
C THR A 605 -8.08 -13.42 8.68
N PRO A 606 -9.34 -13.66 8.28
CA PRO A 606 -9.65 -14.42 7.08
C PRO A 606 -8.96 -13.85 5.84
N GLN A 607 -8.59 -14.72 4.90
CA GLN A 607 -7.93 -14.35 3.63
C GLN A 607 -6.54 -13.69 3.75
N VAL A 608 -5.97 -13.60 4.95
CA VAL A 608 -4.61 -13.08 5.16
C VAL A 608 -3.63 -14.26 5.25
N PHE A 609 -2.51 -14.17 4.52
CA PHE A 609 -1.43 -15.15 4.59
C PHE A 609 -0.42 -14.77 5.65
N LEU A 610 -0.15 -13.48 5.76
CA LEU A 610 0.87 -12.89 6.62
C LEU A 610 0.41 -11.49 7.05
N ASP A 611 0.23 -11.28 8.34
CA ASP A 611 0.01 -9.97 8.95
C ASP A 611 1.24 -9.57 9.76
N HIS A 612 1.85 -8.45 9.37
CA HIS A 612 2.98 -7.85 10.07
C HIS A 612 2.51 -6.69 10.94
N GLN A 613 2.53 -6.88 12.26
CA GLN A 613 2.13 -5.84 13.21
C GLN A 613 3.34 -5.23 13.90
N VAL A 614 3.33 -3.91 14.11
CA VAL A 614 4.36 -3.17 14.85
C VAL A 614 3.75 -2.25 15.91
N TYR A 615 4.33 -2.25 17.10
CA TYR A 615 3.95 -1.37 18.20
C TYR A 615 5.14 -1.10 19.13
N GLU A 616 4.98 -0.14 20.05
CA GLU A 616 6.03 0.23 21.00
C GLU A 616 5.65 -0.18 22.42
N GLU A 617 6.63 -0.72 23.14
CA GLU A 617 6.48 -1.12 24.54
C GLU A 617 7.78 -0.83 25.29
N ALA A 618 7.69 -0.08 26.40
CA ALA A 618 8.83 0.26 27.25
C ALA A 618 10.07 0.76 26.46
N GLY A 619 9.84 1.63 25.47
CA GLY A 619 10.89 2.20 24.62
C GLY A 619 11.54 1.24 23.63
N SER A 620 10.99 0.03 23.46
CA SER A 620 11.41 -0.99 22.48
C SER A 620 10.37 -1.11 21.36
N LEU A 621 10.82 -1.47 20.15
CA LEU A 621 9.90 -1.85 19.08
C LEU A 621 9.57 -3.34 19.22
N ILE A 622 8.29 -3.66 19.34
CA ILE A 622 7.80 -5.04 19.24
C ILE A 622 7.18 -5.22 17.87
N PHE A 623 7.50 -6.35 17.24
CA PHE A 623 6.88 -6.69 15.97
C PHE A 623 6.58 -8.19 15.85
N ASN A 624 5.43 -8.46 15.23
CA ASN A 624 4.87 -9.80 15.09
C ASN A 624 4.56 -10.09 13.62
N TRP A 625 4.75 -11.35 13.23
CA TRP A 625 4.24 -11.93 11.99
C TRP A 625 3.26 -13.04 12.35
N ASP A 626 1.98 -12.82 12.07
CA ASP A 626 0.94 -13.85 12.19
C ASP A 626 0.65 -14.41 10.80
N ALA A 627 0.93 -15.69 10.60
CA ALA A 627 0.86 -16.28 9.28
C ALA A 627 0.25 -17.68 9.26
N VAL A 628 -0.41 -18.01 8.16
CA VAL A 628 -0.89 -19.37 7.87
C VAL A 628 0.31 -20.21 7.40
N GLU A 629 1.06 -20.73 8.37
CA GLU A 629 2.37 -21.35 8.13
C GLU A 629 2.33 -22.49 7.10
N GLU A 630 1.26 -23.29 7.11
CA GLU A 630 1.12 -24.43 6.21
C GLU A 630 0.99 -24.08 4.71
N LEU A 631 0.78 -22.80 4.37
CA LEU A 631 0.80 -22.32 2.98
C LEU A 631 2.22 -22.26 2.43
N PHE A 632 3.22 -22.06 3.28
CA PHE A 632 4.59 -21.77 2.88
C PHE A 632 5.48 -23.03 2.97
N PRO A 633 6.55 -23.11 2.17
CA PRO A 633 7.61 -24.10 2.39
C PRO A 633 8.15 -24.03 3.81
N THR A 634 8.41 -25.20 4.41
CA THR A 634 8.97 -25.30 5.76
C THR A 634 10.24 -24.46 5.92
N GLY A 635 10.27 -23.61 6.96
CA GLY A 635 11.40 -22.73 7.27
C GLY A 635 11.46 -21.43 6.46
N LEU A 636 10.62 -21.25 5.43
CA LEU A 636 10.65 -20.03 4.61
C LEU A 636 10.32 -18.78 5.43
N LEU A 637 9.26 -18.83 6.23
CA LEU A 637 8.85 -17.70 7.08
C LEU A 637 9.90 -17.39 8.17
N ASP A 638 10.62 -18.40 8.68
CA ASP A 638 11.72 -18.19 9.62
C ASP A 638 12.89 -17.46 8.96
N ASP A 639 13.28 -17.89 7.76
CA ASP A 639 14.33 -17.25 6.97
C ASP A 639 13.97 -15.79 6.63
N MET A 640 12.73 -15.53 6.21
CA MET A 640 12.23 -14.19 5.93
C MET A 640 12.18 -13.30 7.18
N PHE A 641 11.68 -13.83 8.31
CA PHE A 641 11.59 -13.10 9.56
C PHE A 641 12.97 -12.78 10.14
N ALA A 642 13.91 -13.72 10.06
CA ALA A 642 15.31 -13.49 10.46
C ALA A 642 15.97 -12.43 9.59
N ALA A 643 15.72 -12.43 8.27
CA ALA A 643 16.20 -11.39 7.37
C ALA A 643 15.62 -10.01 7.71
N TYR A 644 14.33 -9.93 8.09
CA TYR A 644 13.71 -8.69 8.56
C TYR A 644 14.37 -8.17 9.85
N CYS A 645 14.58 -9.04 10.85
CA CYS A 645 15.28 -8.68 12.08
C CYS A 645 16.69 -8.12 11.79
N HIS A 646 17.45 -8.84 10.94
CA HIS A 646 18.79 -8.42 10.56
C HIS A 646 18.80 -7.07 9.81
N LEU A 647 17.82 -6.84 8.94
CA LEU A 647 17.67 -5.57 8.23
C LEU A 647 17.44 -4.41 9.21
N LEU A 648 16.54 -4.55 10.18
CA LEU A 648 16.27 -3.50 11.17
C LEU A 648 17.50 -3.17 12.03
N GLU A 649 18.20 -4.19 12.53
CA GLU A 649 19.46 -4.02 13.29
C GLU A 649 20.55 -3.34 12.44
N SER A 650 20.62 -3.69 11.16
CA SER A 650 21.60 -3.11 10.23
C SER A 650 21.26 -1.67 9.84
N LEU A 651 19.98 -1.34 9.71
CA LEU A 651 19.52 0.04 9.52
C LEU A 651 19.84 0.91 10.74
N ALA A 652 19.80 0.35 11.95
CA ALA A 652 20.21 1.05 13.16
C ALA A 652 21.73 1.36 13.20
N THR A 653 22.55 0.60 12.48
CA THR A 653 24.03 0.70 12.47
C THR A 653 24.63 1.25 11.16
N GLU A 654 23.83 1.92 10.34
CA GLU A 654 24.17 2.66 9.09
C GLU A 654 24.59 1.85 7.85
N LYS A 655 24.87 0.54 7.96
CA LYS A 655 25.57 -0.21 6.89
C LYS A 655 24.78 -0.39 5.59
N ILE A 656 23.45 -0.33 5.61
CA ILE A 656 22.61 -0.78 4.47
C ILE A 656 21.92 0.37 3.71
N TRP A 657 21.89 1.59 4.28
CA TRP A 657 21.10 2.71 3.73
C TRP A 657 21.46 3.12 2.29
N GLN A 658 22.73 2.96 1.91
CA GLN A 658 23.27 3.35 0.62
C GLN A 658 23.56 2.16 -0.31
N LEU A 659 23.33 0.93 0.16
CA LEU A 659 23.58 -0.25 -0.66
C LEU A 659 22.41 -0.43 -1.63
N ASP A 660 22.76 -0.76 -2.88
CA ASP A 660 21.81 -1.35 -3.80
C ASP A 660 21.31 -2.67 -3.22
N ARG A 661 20.08 -3.04 -3.59
CA ARG A 661 19.30 -4.13 -3.02
C ARG A 661 20.19 -5.33 -2.65
N SER A 662 20.41 -5.48 -1.34
CA SER A 662 21.60 -6.17 -0.85
C SER A 662 21.41 -7.68 -0.87
N SER A 663 22.28 -8.39 -1.59
CA SER A 663 22.43 -9.85 -1.45
C SER A 663 22.77 -10.28 -0.02
N GLN A 664 23.20 -9.36 0.84
CA GLN A 664 23.44 -9.60 2.28
C GLN A 664 22.14 -9.89 3.06
N LEU A 665 20.97 -9.54 2.51
CA LEU A 665 19.68 -9.87 3.11
C LEU A 665 19.27 -11.32 2.85
N ILE A 666 19.90 -11.98 1.87
CA ILE A 666 19.65 -13.39 1.59
C ILE A 666 20.31 -14.22 2.70
N PRO A 667 19.57 -15.13 3.36
CA PRO A 667 20.12 -16.01 4.35
C PRO A 667 21.37 -16.75 3.84
N LYS A 668 22.42 -16.82 4.68
CA LYS A 668 23.74 -17.38 4.29
C LYS A 668 23.65 -18.82 3.79
N ASN A 669 22.76 -19.63 4.38
CA ASN A 669 22.49 -21.01 3.96
C ASN A 669 21.94 -21.08 2.52
N GLN A 670 21.08 -20.14 2.11
CA GLN A 670 20.54 -20.06 0.76
C GLN A 670 21.60 -19.60 -0.24
N LEU A 671 22.41 -18.59 0.11
CA LEU A 671 23.56 -18.17 -0.71
C LEU A 671 24.56 -19.31 -0.95
N GLN A 672 24.85 -20.12 0.07
CA GLN A 672 25.70 -21.30 -0.06
C GLN A 672 25.12 -22.32 -1.04
N LYS A 673 23.79 -22.55 -0.99
CA LYS A 673 23.12 -23.44 -1.96
C LYS A 673 23.20 -22.88 -3.38
N PHE A 674 22.96 -21.58 -3.58
CA PHE A 674 23.10 -20.96 -4.90
C PHE A 674 24.53 -21.09 -5.44
N ASN A 675 25.53 -20.81 -4.62
CA ASN A 675 26.94 -20.97 -5.01
C ASN A 675 27.27 -22.42 -5.34
N ALA A 676 26.78 -23.39 -4.56
CA ALA A 676 27.02 -24.80 -4.83
C ALA A 676 26.37 -25.28 -6.14
N VAL A 677 25.12 -24.86 -6.42
CA VAL A 677 24.42 -25.20 -7.66
C VAL A 677 25.08 -24.55 -8.87
N ASN A 678 25.56 -23.31 -8.72
CA ASN A 678 26.23 -22.56 -9.79
C ASN A 678 27.75 -22.80 -9.87
N SER A 679 28.30 -23.76 -9.09
CA SER A 679 29.71 -24.17 -9.19
C SER A 679 29.92 -25.04 -10.42
N THR A 680 29.61 -24.51 -11.59
CA THR A 680 29.66 -25.18 -12.90
C THR A 680 30.88 -24.78 -13.73
N ASP A 681 31.80 -24.00 -13.16
CA ASP A 681 33.03 -23.58 -13.82
C ASP A 681 33.90 -24.81 -14.11
N LEU A 682 34.05 -25.11 -15.39
CA LEU A 682 34.96 -26.11 -15.94
C LEU A 682 35.78 -25.46 -17.05
N PRO A 683 37.03 -25.91 -17.30
CA PRO A 683 37.78 -25.47 -18.47
C PRO A 683 36.97 -25.73 -19.75
N ILE A 684 36.63 -24.65 -20.48
CA ILE A 684 35.98 -24.74 -21.78
C ILE A 684 37.10 -24.76 -22.84
N THR A 685 37.07 -25.74 -23.75
CA THR A 685 38.03 -25.82 -24.85
C THR A 685 37.76 -24.73 -25.90
N GLU A 686 38.83 -24.19 -26.48
CA GLU A 686 38.74 -23.27 -27.64
C GLU A 686 38.63 -24.04 -28.97
N GLU A 687 38.71 -25.37 -28.95
CA GLU A 687 38.58 -26.21 -30.14
C GLU A 687 37.17 -26.11 -30.76
N LEU A 688 37.14 -25.90 -32.07
CA LEU A 688 35.90 -25.84 -32.85
C LEU A 688 35.44 -27.25 -33.26
N LEU A 689 34.13 -27.41 -33.47
CA LEU A 689 33.53 -28.69 -33.86
C LEU A 689 34.10 -29.24 -35.18
N ASP A 690 34.37 -28.39 -36.15
CA ASP A 690 34.97 -28.74 -37.43
C ASP A 690 36.46 -29.13 -37.26
N SER A 691 37.18 -28.49 -36.35
CA SER A 691 38.56 -28.85 -36.02
C SER A 691 38.65 -30.28 -35.47
N LEU A 692 37.75 -30.65 -34.55
CA LEU A 692 37.64 -32.02 -34.03
C LEU A 692 37.32 -33.03 -35.13
N PHE A 693 36.47 -32.66 -36.10
CA PHE A 693 36.17 -33.50 -37.26
C PHE A 693 37.41 -33.69 -38.14
N LEU A 694 38.14 -32.62 -38.47
CA LEU A 694 39.35 -32.68 -39.30
C LEU A 694 40.47 -33.51 -38.65
N GLU A 695 40.61 -33.44 -37.33
CA GLU A 695 41.53 -34.33 -36.60
C GLU A 695 41.16 -35.81 -36.78
N GLN A 696 39.87 -36.12 -36.72
CA GLN A 696 39.40 -37.48 -36.86
C GLN A 696 39.60 -37.99 -38.30
N VAL A 697 39.45 -37.12 -39.31
CA VAL A 697 39.81 -37.42 -40.71
C VAL A 697 41.28 -37.79 -40.82
N ALA A 698 42.17 -37.04 -40.16
CA ALA A 698 43.60 -37.33 -40.17
C ALA A 698 43.96 -38.63 -39.43
N LYS A 699 43.27 -38.94 -38.33
CA LYS A 699 43.52 -40.13 -37.49
C LYS A 699 42.96 -41.43 -38.10
N GLN A 700 41.74 -41.40 -38.64
CA GLN A 700 41.01 -42.60 -39.08
C GLN A 700 40.25 -42.36 -40.41
N PRO A 701 40.97 -42.08 -41.51
CA PRO A 701 40.35 -41.63 -42.77
C PRO A 701 39.38 -42.63 -43.40
N GLN A 702 39.67 -43.94 -43.27
CA GLN A 702 38.89 -45.02 -43.90
C GLN A 702 37.73 -45.54 -43.04
N GLN A 703 37.55 -45.00 -41.84
CA GLN A 703 36.45 -45.40 -40.96
C GLN A 703 35.14 -44.74 -41.41
N LEU A 704 34.02 -45.47 -41.31
CA LEU A 704 32.69 -44.95 -41.63
C LEU A 704 32.30 -43.82 -40.65
N ALA A 705 31.95 -42.67 -41.22
CA ALA A 705 31.44 -41.51 -40.51
C ALA A 705 29.92 -41.37 -40.65
N ILE A 706 29.36 -41.72 -41.82
CA ILE A 706 27.94 -41.62 -42.12
C ILE A 706 27.42 -42.95 -42.68
N ILE A 707 26.25 -43.36 -42.20
CA ILE A 707 25.53 -44.55 -42.67
C ILE A 707 24.06 -44.15 -42.84
N THR A 708 23.58 -44.18 -44.08
CA THR A 708 22.17 -44.02 -44.47
C THR A 708 21.68 -45.28 -45.19
N SER A 709 20.40 -45.35 -45.55
CA SER A 709 19.83 -46.51 -46.27
C SER A 709 20.38 -46.69 -47.68
N ASP A 710 20.83 -45.60 -48.30
CA ASP A 710 21.25 -45.50 -49.69
C ASP A 710 22.76 -45.25 -49.84
N ARG A 711 23.45 -44.81 -48.78
CA ARG A 711 24.85 -44.42 -48.84
C ARG A 711 25.59 -44.69 -47.54
N SER A 712 26.89 -44.91 -47.64
CA SER A 712 27.81 -44.82 -46.51
C SER A 712 29.02 -44.01 -46.93
N LEU A 713 29.55 -43.19 -46.02
CA LEU A 713 30.72 -42.35 -46.27
C LEU A 713 31.73 -42.58 -45.17
N THR A 714 32.98 -42.78 -45.57
CA THR A 714 34.13 -42.69 -44.66
C THR A 714 34.39 -41.24 -44.23
N TYR A 715 35.20 -41.05 -43.18
CA TYR A 715 35.64 -39.71 -42.76
C TYR A 715 36.31 -38.94 -43.90
N GLN A 716 37.19 -39.60 -44.66
CA GLN A 716 37.85 -38.97 -45.81
C GLN A 716 36.84 -38.57 -46.89
N GLU A 717 35.94 -39.47 -47.26
CA GLU A 717 34.93 -39.21 -48.29
C GLU A 717 33.94 -38.09 -47.90
N LEU A 718 33.61 -37.98 -46.61
CA LEU A 718 32.80 -36.89 -46.08
C LEU A 718 33.57 -35.56 -46.13
N CYS A 719 34.83 -35.57 -45.71
CA CYS A 719 35.71 -34.39 -45.73
C CYS A 719 35.90 -33.86 -47.16
N ASP A 720 36.20 -34.74 -48.12
CA ASP A 720 36.43 -34.35 -49.51
C ASP A 720 35.19 -33.65 -50.10
N ARG A 721 33.99 -34.17 -49.82
CA ARG A 721 32.72 -33.58 -50.26
C ARG A 721 32.44 -32.24 -49.58
N ALA A 722 32.65 -32.16 -48.26
CA ALA A 722 32.45 -30.92 -47.52
C ALA A 722 33.43 -29.83 -47.98
N TYR A 723 34.69 -30.19 -48.27
CA TYR A 723 35.72 -29.27 -48.73
C TYR A 723 35.50 -28.80 -50.17
N GLU A 724 35.00 -29.68 -51.05
CA GLU A 724 34.60 -29.30 -52.40
C GLU A 724 33.43 -28.30 -52.36
N LEU A 725 32.41 -28.59 -51.56
CA LEU A 725 31.26 -27.70 -51.39
C LEU A 725 31.66 -26.38 -50.70
N SER A 726 32.56 -26.40 -49.72
CA SER A 726 32.98 -25.18 -49.02
C SER A 726 33.66 -24.18 -49.96
N LYS A 727 34.46 -24.66 -50.92
CA LYS A 727 35.05 -23.79 -51.97
C LYS A 727 33.97 -23.14 -52.83
N GLN A 728 32.98 -23.92 -53.27
CA GLN A 728 31.86 -23.38 -54.06
C GLN A 728 31.07 -22.33 -53.27
N LEU A 729 30.85 -22.57 -51.98
CA LEU A 729 30.19 -21.61 -51.10
C LEU A 729 31.00 -20.32 -50.94
N GLN A 730 32.32 -20.40 -50.78
CA GLN A 730 33.21 -19.23 -50.70
C GLN A 730 33.15 -18.40 -51.99
N ASP A 731 33.16 -19.05 -53.16
CA ASP A 731 33.02 -18.36 -54.45
C ASP A 731 31.65 -17.65 -54.59
N LEU A 732 30.62 -18.16 -53.90
CA LEU A 732 29.29 -17.56 -53.81
C LEU A 732 29.15 -16.51 -52.68
N GLY A 733 30.23 -16.18 -51.97
CA GLY A 733 30.27 -15.14 -50.95
C GLY A 733 30.07 -15.62 -49.51
N ALA A 734 30.12 -16.93 -49.25
CA ALA A 734 30.16 -17.47 -47.90
C ALA A 734 31.39 -16.96 -47.13
N SER A 735 31.16 -16.41 -45.94
CA SER A 735 32.19 -15.82 -45.09
C SER A 735 31.73 -15.76 -43.63
N SER A 736 32.63 -15.40 -42.72
CA SER A 736 32.29 -15.14 -41.31
C SER A 736 31.11 -14.17 -41.19
N ASP A 737 30.30 -14.37 -40.15
CA ASP A 737 29.10 -13.57 -39.84
C ASP A 737 27.99 -13.60 -40.91
N ARG A 738 28.03 -14.59 -41.82
CA ARG A 738 26.94 -14.85 -42.78
C ARG A 738 26.16 -16.11 -42.42
N LEU A 739 24.86 -16.06 -42.67
CA LEU A 739 23.96 -17.21 -42.58
C LEU A 739 23.71 -17.82 -43.97
N ILE A 740 23.87 -19.14 -44.06
CA ILE A 740 23.52 -19.94 -45.24
C ILE A 740 22.40 -20.89 -44.84
N ALA A 741 21.26 -20.81 -45.51
CA ALA A 741 20.15 -21.71 -45.19
C ALA A 741 20.45 -23.13 -45.67
N VAL A 742 20.17 -24.11 -44.81
CA VAL A 742 20.15 -25.53 -45.16
C VAL A 742 18.68 -25.94 -45.15
N MET A 743 18.09 -26.01 -46.35
CA MET A 743 16.72 -26.43 -46.55
C MET A 743 16.69 -27.80 -47.23
N MET A 744 16.85 -28.84 -46.42
CA MET A 744 17.04 -30.21 -46.87
C MET A 744 16.24 -31.18 -46.00
N GLU A 745 15.77 -32.26 -46.61
CA GLU A 745 15.35 -33.47 -45.91
C GLU A 745 16.57 -34.15 -45.25
N LYS A 746 16.31 -35.01 -44.25
CA LYS A 746 17.37 -35.73 -43.52
C LYS A 746 18.13 -36.67 -44.45
N GLY A 747 19.45 -36.51 -44.52
CA GLY A 747 20.31 -37.32 -45.39
C GLY A 747 21.79 -37.02 -45.20
N TRP A 748 22.65 -37.74 -45.92
CA TRP A 748 24.09 -37.52 -45.87
C TRP A 748 24.47 -36.13 -46.44
N GLU A 749 23.68 -35.60 -47.38
CA GLU A 749 23.83 -34.27 -47.97
C GLU A 749 23.74 -33.16 -46.92
N GLN A 750 22.85 -33.31 -45.93
CA GLN A 750 22.65 -32.32 -44.89
C GLN A 750 23.89 -32.19 -44.00
N VAL A 751 24.55 -33.31 -43.68
CA VAL A 751 25.80 -33.31 -42.91
C VAL A 751 26.94 -32.68 -43.72
N VAL A 752 27.04 -33.02 -45.01
CA VAL A 752 28.01 -32.38 -45.93
C VAL A 752 27.78 -30.87 -45.99
N ALA A 753 26.53 -30.43 -46.13
CA ALA A 753 26.17 -29.01 -46.19
C ALA A 753 26.58 -28.27 -44.91
N THR A 754 26.24 -28.80 -43.74
CA THR A 754 26.60 -28.17 -42.46
C THR A 754 28.12 -28.08 -42.27
N LEU A 755 28.87 -29.16 -42.53
CA LEU A 755 30.33 -29.15 -42.43
C LEU A 755 30.95 -28.18 -43.43
N ALA A 756 30.47 -28.16 -44.68
CA ALA A 756 30.96 -27.25 -45.70
C ALA A 756 30.76 -25.79 -45.31
N ILE A 757 29.58 -25.44 -44.77
CA ILE A 757 29.29 -24.09 -44.29
C ILE A 757 30.25 -23.72 -43.14
N LEU A 758 30.42 -24.58 -42.15
CA LEU A 758 31.34 -24.33 -41.03
C LEU A 758 32.79 -24.15 -41.51
N LEU A 759 33.25 -24.94 -42.48
CA LEU A 759 34.58 -24.81 -43.08
C LEU A 759 34.78 -23.47 -43.83
N THR A 760 33.71 -22.75 -44.19
CA THR A 760 33.83 -21.39 -44.74
C THR A 760 33.93 -20.30 -43.67
N GLY A 761 33.72 -20.65 -42.40
CA GLY A 761 33.53 -19.71 -41.29
C GLY A 761 32.12 -19.14 -41.18
N ALA A 762 31.21 -19.46 -42.10
CA ALA A 762 29.82 -19.07 -42.04
C ALA A 762 29.02 -19.95 -41.05
N ALA A 763 27.85 -19.45 -40.63
CA ALA A 763 26.89 -20.21 -39.84
C ALA A 763 25.76 -20.75 -40.72
N TYR A 764 25.26 -21.94 -40.40
CA TYR A 764 24.13 -22.53 -41.13
C TYR A 764 22.82 -22.21 -40.42
N LEU A 765 21.78 -21.91 -41.20
CA LEU A 765 20.40 -21.74 -40.73
C LEU A 765 19.56 -22.94 -41.18
N PRO A 766 19.21 -23.89 -40.30
CA PRO A 766 18.37 -25.02 -40.68
C PRO A 766 16.92 -24.54 -40.91
N ILE A 767 16.36 -24.87 -42.07
CA ILE A 767 14.95 -24.62 -42.38
C ILE A 767 14.33 -25.92 -42.86
N ASP A 768 13.27 -26.36 -42.20
CA ASP A 768 12.54 -27.56 -42.61
C ASP A 768 11.76 -27.27 -43.91
N PRO A 769 11.99 -28.03 -45.00
CA PRO A 769 11.29 -27.83 -46.27
C PRO A 769 9.77 -28.06 -46.18
N GLU A 770 9.27 -28.75 -45.15
CA GLU A 770 7.83 -28.99 -44.95
C GLU A 770 7.11 -27.81 -44.29
N LEU A 771 7.84 -26.79 -43.81
CA LEU A 771 7.21 -25.61 -43.22
C LEU A 771 6.34 -24.85 -44.24
N PRO A 772 5.26 -24.17 -43.79
CA PRO A 772 4.50 -23.30 -44.67
C PRO A 772 5.40 -22.24 -45.33
N ARG A 773 5.16 -21.95 -46.62
CA ARG A 773 5.97 -21.00 -47.42
C ARG A 773 6.17 -19.65 -46.75
N ASP A 774 5.13 -19.10 -46.13
CA ASP A 774 5.22 -17.82 -45.43
C ASP A 774 6.21 -17.86 -44.26
N ARG A 775 6.29 -19.00 -43.54
CA ARG A 775 7.25 -19.19 -42.45
C ARG A 775 8.67 -19.34 -42.99
N GLN A 776 8.86 -20.07 -44.09
CA GLN A 776 10.16 -20.20 -44.75
C GLN A 776 10.67 -18.83 -45.19
N LYS A 777 9.83 -18.07 -45.91
CA LYS A 777 10.14 -16.71 -46.37
C LYS A 777 10.48 -15.78 -45.21
N TYR A 778 9.69 -15.80 -44.15
CA TYR A 778 9.95 -15.02 -42.94
C TYR A 778 11.32 -15.32 -42.33
N LEU A 779 11.70 -16.60 -42.23
CA LEU A 779 12.99 -17.01 -41.66
C LEU A 779 14.16 -16.59 -42.55
N LEU A 780 14.03 -16.74 -43.87
CA LEU A 780 15.04 -16.30 -44.84
C LEU A 780 15.24 -14.78 -44.81
N GLU A 781 14.15 -14.01 -44.78
CA GLU A 781 14.19 -12.54 -44.70
C GLU A 781 14.79 -12.07 -43.37
N LYS A 782 14.39 -12.66 -42.24
CA LYS A 782 14.92 -12.31 -40.92
C LYS A 782 16.37 -12.73 -40.72
N GLY A 783 16.79 -13.84 -41.34
CA GLY A 783 18.17 -14.29 -41.33
C GLY A 783 19.06 -13.59 -42.37
N GLU A 784 18.50 -12.66 -43.17
CA GLU A 784 19.20 -11.98 -44.27
C GLU A 784 19.95 -12.96 -45.19
N VAL A 785 19.33 -14.11 -45.43
CA VAL A 785 19.96 -15.24 -46.12
C VAL A 785 19.99 -14.97 -47.62
N ASN A 786 21.20 -14.98 -48.18
CA ASN A 786 21.43 -14.81 -49.62
C ASN A 786 21.72 -16.13 -50.34
N LEU A 787 21.99 -17.22 -49.60
CA LEU A 787 22.32 -18.54 -50.14
C LEU A 787 21.50 -19.62 -49.45
N ILE A 788 20.85 -20.47 -50.24
CA ILE A 788 20.11 -21.64 -49.77
C ILE A 788 20.75 -22.89 -50.40
N LEU A 789 21.17 -23.82 -49.54
CA LEU A 789 21.51 -25.17 -49.93
C LEU A 789 20.29 -26.06 -49.81
N THR A 790 19.97 -26.79 -50.87
CA THR A 790 18.83 -27.72 -50.91
C THR A 790 19.14 -28.95 -51.77
N GLN A 791 18.34 -30.01 -51.62
CA GLN A 791 18.40 -31.15 -52.52
C GLN A 791 17.71 -30.84 -53.85
N SER A 792 18.19 -31.42 -54.94
CA SER A 792 17.74 -31.09 -56.29
C SER A 792 16.24 -31.29 -56.50
N TRP A 793 15.64 -32.29 -55.85
CA TRP A 793 14.20 -32.58 -55.93
C TRP A 793 13.32 -31.61 -55.13
N LEU A 794 13.89 -30.81 -54.22
CA LEU A 794 13.18 -29.78 -53.46
C LEU A 794 13.20 -28.41 -54.15
N LYS A 795 13.99 -28.27 -55.21
CA LYS A 795 14.19 -26.98 -55.91
C LYS A 795 12.89 -26.36 -56.42
N ASP A 796 11.94 -27.17 -56.90
CA ASP A 796 10.66 -26.67 -57.43
C ASP A 796 9.74 -26.13 -56.34
N ASN A 797 9.96 -26.53 -55.08
CA ASN A 797 9.20 -26.05 -53.93
C ASN A 797 9.69 -24.69 -53.41
N LEU A 798 10.86 -24.22 -53.89
CA LEU A 798 11.52 -22.96 -53.48
C LEU A 798 11.17 -21.73 -54.33
N ASN A 799 10.48 -21.90 -55.46
CA ASN A 799 10.07 -20.81 -56.37
C ASN A 799 8.74 -20.14 -55.98
#